data_AF-A0A412NBJ7-F1
#
_entry.id   AF-A0A412NBJ7-F1
#
_cell.length_a   1.000
_cell.length_b   1.000
_cell.length_c   1.000
_cell.angle_alpha   90.00
_cell.angle_beta   90.00
_cell.angle_gamma   90.00
#
_symmetry.space_group_name_H-M   'P 1'
#
loop_
_entity.id
_entity.type
_entity.pdbx_description
1 polymer ?
#
loop_
_entity_poly.entity_id
_entity_poly.type
_entity_poly.pdbx_seq_one_letter_code
_entity_poly.pdbx_strand_id
1 'polypeptide(L)'
;MRLFHTLLYPLLGLLCLSCSDDEQETGSNPALNSGAITFGVDLTGFTTRITQDGTSWTNGDKIGTYVLNAETSELVSEAVNTPYVCTEAGQSVAFTSETPLTVQDDGTPVKFVAYYPYNADIQDFNYPVAIADQSNGSTACDLLYGTTAEPYVYDKESDTDIALKFTHRLSKVVLKFMDMEKSPLTVSDVKIQGMPVSASFNVQTGVLTTDEAAVADIAPYVNTATDYREAIILPTALSNAYKVSFVLDGRTREWVFADLDISLPKFNPGSQYTFGIYIDPTADIIVGRLEDVDAGNSSAPWDDGSKEEGTADGYKPAGYNLFPANEATDAFADTELKISFEGVAPELGKSGYIRIYRKSDHKMVDEINMGERREPFPTDDKDTRPRYLNTWMDAVGATPTGSSANCRVVNYYAARVEGKDFIIKPHQQRLDFDTEYYVVIDRDAVIQEDFAGIYGRAWSFKTKAAPTFAGGEYNVKISHTDVNADFYTLQGAIDFCATHVDLDARKVFQMDNGIYQEIIYLRDQSNITIKGNSGDNMAVSIQYDNDNSYNGGTGKGTSFDQFAPIGTPVTSGGRSVMTICGKSEHIRFENVTIENTNCRYRGFGEALYIDNESAAFVNCRLIGYQDTLLPGGGYNWFYQCYIEGATDFIWGSGKVVLFEDCELHAPTGTRAVMQARVTEGNLGYVFDRCRFTVGAGYQSTLIYQYEPDNLTFLKCTFADIYAQSFVEKNKPLVPNQPTVTKGCKMYGCTNESGAEFYNLIPEAVRATVLELTDEQFEQYFGSREKIMSWDSNTDASWFQE
;
A
#
# COMPACT_ATOMS: atom_id res chain seq x y z
N MET A 1 -44.91 -30.14 -30.17
CA MET A 1 -44.86 -28.66 -30.17
C MET A 1 -43.43 -28.27 -30.49
N ARG A 2 -43.08 -28.24 -31.80
CA ARG A 2 -42.92 -27.06 -32.67
C ARG A 2 -41.87 -26.07 -32.12
N LEU A 3 -40.57 -26.22 -32.39
CA LEU A 3 -39.73 -26.24 -33.62
C LEU A 3 -39.25 -24.86 -34.10
N PHE A 4 -37.94 -24.63 -33.87
CA PHE A 4 -36.93 -24.09 -34.80
C PHE A 4 -37.31 -24.16 -36.29
N HIS A 5 -36.94 -23.15 -37.10
CA HIS A 5 -36.44 -23.23 -38.50
C HIS A 5 -35.70 -21.90 -38.83
N THR A 6 -34.39 -21.82 -39.07
CA THR A 6 -33.54 -22.11 -40.27
C THR A 6 -33.63 -21.18 -41.50
N LEU A 7 -32.43 -20.70 -41.91
CA LEU A 7 -31.81 -20.62 -43.26
C LEU A 7 -31.92 -19.35 -44.17
N LEU A 8 -30.74 -18.74 -44.35
CA LEU A 8 -29.97 -18.43 -45.60
C LEU A 8 -30.66 -17.98 -46.92
N TYR A 9 -30.21 -16.80 -47.40
CA TYR A 9 -29.91 -16.26 -48.75
C TYR A 9 -30.40 -16.96 -50.05
N PRO A 10 -30.69 -16.17 -51.12
CA PRO A 10 -29.68 -16.03 -52.19
C PRO A 10 -29.59 -14.67 -52.98
N LEU A 11 -28.38 -14.44 -53.50
CA LEU A 11 -27.93 -13.90 -54.81
C LEU A 11 -28.37 -12.54 -55.41
N LEU A 12 -27.34 -11.71 -55.65
CA LEU A 12 -26.77 -11.23 -56.94
C LEU A 12 -27.64 -10.57 -58.03
N GLY A 13 -27.21 -9.37 -58.48
CA GLY A 13 -27.49 -8.89 -59.85
C GLY A 13 -27.28 -7.40 -60.08
N LEU A 14 -26.08 -7.00 -60.53
CA LEU A 14 -25.79 -5.71 -61.19
C LEU A 14 -26.71 -5.48 -62.42
N LEU A 15 -27.13 -4.22 -62.69
CA LEU A 15 -26.80 -3.49 -63.94
C LEU A 15 -27.45 -2.10 -64.02
N CYS A 16 -26.66 -1.20 -64.61
CA CYS A 16 -26.87 0.22 -64.88
C CYS A 16 -28.00 0.53 -65.88
N LEU A 17 -28.61 1.73 -65.75
CA LEU A 17 -28.61 2.83 -66.74
C LEU A 17 -29.84 3.75 -66.54
N SER A 18 -29.55 5.03 -66.23
CA SER A 18 -30.01 6.22 -66.97
C SER A 18 -31.38 6.15 -67.66
N CYS A 19 -32.35 6.91 -67.14
CA CYS A 19 -33.11 7.85 -67.97
C CYS A 19 -33.39 9.12 -67.14
N SER A 20 -33.01 10.23 -67.77
CA SER A 20 -33.29 11.61 -67.41
C SER A 20 -34.78 11.88 -67.25
N ASP A 21 -35.13 12.70 -66.27
CA ASP A 21 -36.09 13.76 -66.52
C ASP A 21 -35.53 15.05 -65.91
N ASP A 22 -35.11 15.95 -66.80
CA ASP A 22 -34.88 17.35 -66.52
C ASP A 22 -36.24 17.99 -66.22
N GLU A 23 -36.52 18.26 -64.94
CA GLU A 23 -37.41 19.35 -64.56
C GLU A 23 -36.65 20.32 -63.67
N GLN A 24 -36.05 21.32 -64.31
CA GLN A 24 -35.46 22.46 -63.63
C GLN A 24 -36.55 23.52 -63.36
N GLU A 25 -36.87 23.62 -62.06
CA GLU A 25 -37.33 24.78 -61.29
C GLU A 25 -38.67 25.46 -61.61
N THR A 26 -39.51 25.57 -60.58
CA THR A 26 -39.58 26.79 -59.74
C THR A 26 -40.50 26.55 -58.53
N GLY A 27 -39.99 26.73 -57.31
CA GLY A 27 -40.85 26.86 -56.12
C GLY A 27 -40.27 26.37 -54.80
N SER A 28 -39.55 27.26 -54.10
CA SER A 28 -39.25 27.26 -52.65
C SER A 28 -38.68 25.99 -52.02
N ASN A 29 -37.43 26.05 -51.56
CA ASN A 29 -36.96 25.20 -50.45
C ASN A 29 -38.04 25.19 -49.34
N PRO A 30 -38.43 24.02 -48.79
CA PRO A 30 -39.25 24.02 -47.59
C PRO A 30 -38.53 24.87 -46.55
N ALA A 31 -39.24 25.82 -45.94
CA ALA A 31 -38.68 26.63 -44.87
C ALA A 31 -38.11 25.68 -43.82
N LEU A 32 -36.81 25.80 -43.55
CA LEU A 32 -36.19 25.10 -42.43
C LEU A 32 -36.93 25.56 -41.17
N ASN A 33 -37.56 24.61 -40.48
CA ASN A 33 -38.19 24.90 -39.20
C ASN A 33 -37.06 25.10 -38.18
N SER A 34 -37.14 26.17 -37.40
CA SER A 34 -36.20 26.44 -36.32
C SER A 34 -36.93 26.54 -34.98
N GLY A 35 -36.28 26.04 -33.92
CA GLY A 35 -36.77 26.12 -32.54
C GLY A 35 -35.96 27.14 -31.74
N ALA A 36 -36.66 27.97 -30.95
CA ALA A 36 -36.02 28.87 -29.99
C ALA A 36 -35.68 28.10 -28.70
N ILE A 37 -34.44 28.19 -28.25
CA ILE A 37 -33.93 27.44 -27.10
C ILE A 37 -34.05 28.26 -25.82
N THR A 38 -34.47 27.63 -24.73
CA THR A 38 -34.33 28.14 -23.36
C THR A 38 -33.32 27.29 -22.60
N PHE A 39 -32.74 27.86 -21.54
CA PHE A 39 -31.77 27.13 -20.73
C PHE A 39 -32.27 27.00 -19.30
N GLY A 40 -32.28 25.77 -18.80
CA GLY A 40 -32.53 25.43 -17.41
C GLY A 40 -31.24 24.98 -16.71
N VAL A 41 -31.21 25.09 -15.39
CA VAL A 41 -30.15 24.50 -14.57
C VAL A 41 -30.58 23.09 -14.13
N ASP A 42 -29.84 22.07 -14.56
CA ASP A 42 -30.04 20.68 -14.09
C ASP A 42 -29.48 20.49 -12.67
N LEU A 43 -30.28 19.93 -11.76
CA LEU A 43 -29.95 19.76 -10.34
C LEU A 43 -29.42 18.37 -9.97
N THR A 44 -28.87 17.62 -10.93
CA THR A 44 -28.11 16.40 -10.61
C THR A 44 -26.72 16.75 -10.01
N GLY A 45 -26.73 17.30 -8.78
CA GLY A 45 -25.56 17.63 -7.93
C GLY A 45 -25.07 19.08 -8.03
N PHE A 46 -25.69 19.97 -7.26
CA PHE A 46 -25.49 21.43 -7.05
C PHE A 46 -24.41 22.23 -7.83
N THR A 47 -24.81 23.23 -8.64
CA THR A 47 -23.94 24.39 -8.95
C THR A 47 -24.72 25.69 -9.09
N THR A 48 -24.32 26.70 -8.32
CA THR A 48 -24.77 28.09 -8.50
C THR A 48 -23.59 29.03 -8.28
N ARG A 49 -23.67 30.26 -8.78
CA ARG A 49 -22.64 31.28 -8.49
C ARG A 49 -22.44 31.52 -6.99
N ILE A 50 -21.26 32.01 -6.64
CA ILE A 50 -20.93 32.50 -5.30
C ILE A 50 -21.75 33.77 -5.02
N THR A 51 -22.48 33.79 -3.91
CA THR A 51 -23.06 35.02 -3.32
C THR A 51 -22.48 35.24 -1.92
N GLN A 52 -22.60 36.47 -1.40
CA GLN A 52 -22.08 36.82 -0.07
C GLN A 52 -22.96 36.28 1.07
N ASP A 53 -24.17 35.84 0.76
CA ASP A 53 -25.24 35.40 1.67
C ASP A 53 -25.67 33.94 1.45
N GLY A 54 -24.99 33.21 0.55
CA GLY A 54 -25.25 31.81 0.24
C GLY A 54 -24.84 31.42 -1.19
N THR A 55 -25.36 30.29 -1.68
CA THR A 55 -25.14 29.83 -3.05
C THR A 55 -26.49 29.65 -3.74
N SER A 56 -26.86 30.66 -4.53
CA SER A 56 -28.03 30.63 -5.39
C SER A 56 -27.84 31.55 -6.59
N TRP A 57 -28.52 31.22 -7.70
CA TRP A 57 -28.73 32.20 -8.74
C TRP A 57 -29.69 33.27 -8.23
N THR A 58 -29.51 34.50 -8.71
CA THR A 58 -30.35 35.65 -8.38
C THR A 58 -31.03 36.19 -9.62
N ASN A 59 -32.21 36.76 -9.43
CA ASN A 59 -32.93 37.44 -10.49
C ASN A 59 -32.04 38.55 -11.11
N GLY A 60 -31.84 38.48 -12.42
CA GLY A 60 -31.01 39.40 -13.18
C GLY A 60 -29.60 38.90 -13.50
N ASP A 61 -29.17 37.76 -12.95
CA ASP A 61 -27.91 37.13 -13.37
C ASP A 61 -27.94 36.81 -14.87
N LYS A 62 -26.80 37.00 -15.54
CA LYS A 62 -26.71 36.81 -16.98
C LYS A 62 -25.63 35.81 -17.33
N ILE A 63 -25.98 34.88 -18.21
CA ILE A 63 -25.04 33.94 -18.85
C ILE A 63 -24.89 34.30 -20.32
N GLY A 64 -23.68 34.12 -20.85
CA GLY A 64 -23.42 34.17 -22.30
C GLY A 64 -23.54 32.77 -22.88
N THR A 65 -24.20 32.63 -24.03
CA THR A 65 -24.52 31.32 -24.62
C THR A 65 -24.14 31.24 -26.10
N TYR A 66 -23.77 30.04 -26.52
CA TYR A 66 -23.45 29.70 -27.91
C TYR A 66 -24.02 28.33 -28.26
N VAL A 67 -24.33 28.17 -29.54
CA VAL A 67 -24.62 26.87 -30.17
C VAL A 67 -23.54 26.53 -31.19
N LEU A 68 -22.88 25.40 -30.97
CA LEU A 68 -21.74 24.94 -31.75
C LEU A 68 -22.08 23.62 -32.43
N ASN A 69 -21.45 23.33 -33.55
CA ASN A 69 -21.55 22.04 -34.20
C ASN A 69 -20.87 21.01 -33.30
N ALA A 70 -21.55 19.89 -33.02
CA ALA A 70 -21.03 18.91 -32.06
C ALA A 70 -19.72 18.24 -32.49
N GLU A 71 -19.46 18.18 -33.80
CA GLU A 71 -18.28 17.55 -34.40
C GLU A 71 -17.16 18.57 -34.67
N THR A 72 -17.47 19.70 -35.33
CA THR A 72 -16.45 20.69 -35.75
C THR A 72 -16.22 21.79 -34.72
N SER A 73 -17.11 21.94 -33.74
CA SER A 73 -17.16 23.06 -32.79
C SER A 73 -17.34 24.44 -33.44
N GLU A 74 -17.67 24.51 -34.74
CA GLU A 74 -17.96 25.77 -35.43
C GLU A 74 -19.34 26.32 -35.06
N LEU A 75 -19.56 27.63 -35.22
CA LEU A 75 -20.87 28.24 -34.96
C LEU A 75 -21.93 27.72 -35.93
N VAL A 76 -23.08 27.35 -35.38
CA VAL A 76 -24.24 26.88 -36.17
C VAL A 76 -25.33 27.96 -36.27
N SER A 77 -25.21 29.04 -35.49
CA SER A 77 -26.12 30.19 -35.52
C SER A 77 -25.36 31.49 -35.76
N GLU A 78 -26.00 32.45 -36.43
CA GLU A 78 -25.49 33.83 -36.56
C GLU A 78 -25.52 34.59 -35.23
N ALA A 79 -26.32 34.13 -34.25
CA ALA A 79 -26.37 34.69 -32.92
C ALA A 79 -25.16 34.22 -32.08
N VAL A 80 -24.23 35.15 -31.82
CA VAL A 80 -22.99 34.90 -31.07
C VAL A 80 -23.08 35.56 -29.70
N ASN A 81 -22.66 34.85 -28.64
CA ASN A 81 -22.67 35.34 -27.26
C ASN A 81 -24.04 35.87 -26.80
N THR A 82 -25.08 35.05 -26.97
CA THR A 82 -26.45 35.47 -26.69
C THR A 82 -26.69 35.55 -25.18
N PRO A 83 -27.11 36.70 -24.63
CA PRO A 83 -27.36 36.83 -23.20
C PRO A 83 -28.67 36.15 -22.82
N TYR A 84 -28.61 35.29 -21.82
CA TYR A 84 -29.76 34.71 -21.16
C TYR A 84 -29.79 35.19 -19.70
N VAL A 85 -30.95 35.63 -19.24
CA VAL A 85 -31.16 36.30 -17.96
C VAL A 85 -31.96 35.39 -17.04
N CYS A 86 -31.45 35.21 -15.83
CA CYS A 86 -32.12 34.52 -14.74
C CYS A 86 -33.33 35.36 -14.30
N THR A 87 -34.51 34.74 -14.24
CA THR A 87 -35.77 35.46 -13.98
C THR A 87 -36.22 35.41 -12.53
N GLU A 88 -35.59 34.56 -11.72
CA GLU A 88 -35.93 34.33 -10.31
C GLU A 88 -34.69 34.03 -9.48
N ALA A 89 -34.82 34.05 -8.15
CA ALA A 89 -33.73 33.62 -7.27
C ALA A 89 -33.97 32.17 -6.84
N GLY A 90 -32.93 31.34 -6.91
CA GLY A 90 -33.06 29.93 -6.61
C GLY A 90 -31.84 29.11 -6.96
N GLN A 91 -31.83 27.86 -6.51
CA GLN A 91 -30.78 26.90 -6.84
C GLN A 91 -31.00 26.24 -8.21
N SER A 92 -32.26 26.03 -8.59
CA SER A 92 -32.68 25.74 -9.96
C SER A 92 -33.48 26.93 -10.47
N VAL A 93 -33.07 27.42 -11.62
CA VAL A 93 -33.67 28.58 -12.26
C VAL A 93 -33.68 28.35 -13.77
N ALA A 94 -34.67 28.94 -14.43
CA ALA A 94 -34.66 29.07 -15.88
C ALA A 94 -34.04 30.41 -16.28
N PHE A 95 -33.22 30.39 -17.32
CA PHE A 95 -32.74 31.58 -17.99
C PHE A 95 -33.50 31.80 -19.28
N THR A 96 -33.88 33.05 -19.52
CA THR A 96 -34.64 33.45 -20.72
C THR A 96 -33.90 34.53 -21.49
N SER A 97 -34.13 34.62 -22.80
CA SER A 97 -33.55 35.66 -23.64
C SER A 97 -34.62 36.35 -24.47
N GLU A 98 -34.46 37.66 -24.69
CA GLU A 98 -35.29 38.42 -25.62
C GLU A 98 -34.99 38.04 -27.08
N THR A 99 -33.78 37.53 -27.34
CA THR A 99 -33.31 37.08 -28.67
C THR A 99 -32.69 35.70 -28.54
N PRO A 100 -33.50 34.65 -28.30
CA PRO A 100 -32.99 33.31 -28.00
C PRO A 100 -32.21 32.70 -29.17
N LEU A 101 -31.25 31.83 -28.83
CA LEU A 101 -30.58 30.97 -29.80
C LEU A 101 -31.60 30.12 -30.54
N THR A 102 -31.36 29.92 -31.84
CA THR A 102 -32.20 29.08 -32.70
C THR A 102 -31.39 27.93 -33.29
N VAL A 103 -31.99 26.74 -33.36
CA VAL A 103 -31.42 25.55 -33.98
C VAL A 103 -32.32 25.11 -35.13
N GLN A 104 -31.71 24.71 -36.25
CA GLN A 104 -32.42 24.28 -37.45
C GLN A 104 -32.78 22.79 -37.37
N ASP A 105 -33.95 22.41 -37.88
CA ASP A 105 -34.37 21.02 -38.12
C ASP A 105 -33.74 20.51 -39.43
N ASP A 106 -32.41 20.38 -39.44
CA ASP A 106 -31.62 19.91 -40.59
C ASP A 106 -30.82 18.62 -40.28
N GLY A 107 -31.01 18.05 -39.08
CA GLY A 107 -30.33 16.86 -38.60
C GLY A 107 -28.89 17.10 -38.11
N THR A 108 -28.41 18.34 -38.09
CA THR A 108 -27.07 18.67 -37.58
C THR A 108 -27.00 18.52 -36.06
N PRO A 109 -26.14 17.65 -35.51
CA PRO A 109 -25.93 17.59 -34.07
C PRO A 109 -25.20 18.84 -33.57
N VAL A 110 -25.72 19.46 -32.53
CA VAL A 110 -25.17 20.66 -31.90
C VAL A 110 -24.81 20.43 -30.43
N LYS A 111 -23.96 21.29 -29.89
CA LYS A 111 -23.67 21.39 -28.46
C LYS A 111 -23.92 22.82 -28.01
N PHE A 112 -24.48 22.97 -26.82
CA PHE A 112 -24.67 24.27 -26.21
C PHE A 112 -23.59 24.50 -25.17
N VAL A 113 -22.99 25.68 -25.21
CA VAL A 113 -22.03 26.12 -24.19
C VAL A 113 -22.51 27.43 -23.60
N ALA A 114 -22.35 27.56 -22.29
CA ALA A 114 -22.70 28.75 -21.54
C ALA A 114 -21.63 29.11 -20.52
N TYR A 115 -21.52 30.39 -20.19
CA TYR A 115 -20.61 30.87 -19.16
C TYR A 115 -21.22 32.00 -18.33
N TYR A 116 -20.70 32.17 -17.12
CA TYR A 116 -21.03 33.26 -16.19
C TYR A 116 -19.74 33.84 -15.61
N PRO A 117 -19.67 35.16 -15.32
CA PRO A 117 -20.69 36.16 -15.61
C PRO A 117 -20.70 36.58 -17.09
N TYR A 118 -21.87 36.98 -17.60
CA TYR A 118 -21.97 37.49 -18.96
C TYR A 118 -21.07 38.71 -19.18
N ASN A 119 -20.33 38.68 -20.29
CA ASN A 119 -19.49 39.78 -20.74
C ASN A 119 -19.75 40.01 -22.23
N ALA A 120 -20.25 41.21 -22.58
CA ALA A 120 -20.57 41.58 -23.95
C ALA A 120 -19.33 41.77 -24.84
N ASP A 121 -18.17 42.04 -24.23
CA ASP A 121 -16.93 42.40 -24.93
C ASP A 121 -16.06 41.19 -25.32
N ILE A 122 -16.57 39.96 -25.19
CA ILE A 122 -15.85 38.74 -25.58
C ILE A 122 -15.50 38.78 -27.08
N GLN A 123 -14.26 38.42 -27.42
CA GLN A 123 -13.78 38.34 -28.81
C GLN A 123 -13.24 36.94 -29.08
N ASP A 124 -13.53 36.36 -30.24
CA ASP A 124 -13.02 35.04 -30.65
C ASP A 124 -13.20 33.95 -29.58
N PHE A 125 -14.35 33.94 -28.89
CA PHE A 125 -14.69 33.03 -27.78
C PHE A 125 -13.82 33.17 -26.51
N ASN A 126 -12.98 34.19 -26.40
CA ASN A 126 -12.06 34.36 -25.29
C ASN A 126 -12.60 35.32 -24.23
N TYR A 127 -13.07 34.77 -23.12
CA TYR A 127 -13.51 35.50 -21.94
C TYR A 127 -12.29 35.99 -21.15
N PRO A 128 -12.14 37.32 -20.94
CA PRO A 128 -11.05 37.84 -20.13
C PRO A 128 -11.30 37.59 -18.64
N VAL A 129 -10.35 36.91 -17.99
CA VAL A 129 -10.36 36.67 -16.55
C VAL A 129 -9.42 37.67 -15.87
N ALA A 130 -9.93 38.38 -14.86
CA ALA A 130 -9.16 39.30 -14.03
C ALA A 130 -9.59 39.14 -12.56
N ILE A 131 -8.63 38.92 -11.66
CA ILE A 131 -8.91 38.52 -10.26
C ILE A 131 -8.18 39.37 -9.19
N ALA A 132 -7.56 40.49 -9.58
CA ALA A 132 -6.73 41.29 -8.68
C ALA A 132 -7.50 41.99 -7.53
N ASP A 133 -8.66 42.59 -7.81
CA ASP A 133 -9.44 43.29 -6.77
C ASP A 133 -10.72 42.52 -6.44
N GLN A 134 -10.76 41.96 -5.23
CA GLN A 134 -11.91 41.23 -4.69
C GLN A 134 -12.37 41.84 -3.36
N SER A 135 -11.94 43.06 -3.04
CA SER A 135 -12.19 43.73 -1.75
C SER A 135 -13.68 43.94 -1.46
N ASN A 136 -14.51 44.09 -2.50
CA ASN A 136 -15.96 44.26 -2.40
C ASN A 136 -16.75 42.95 -2.58
N GLY A 137 -16.07 41.80 -2.65
CA GLY A 137 -16.65 40.48 -2.90
C GLY A 137 -16.00 39.76 -4.09
N SER A 138 -16.08 38.43 -4.08
CA SER A 138 -15.45 37.56 -5.08
C SER A 138 -16.38 37.14 -6.23
N THR A 139 -17.70 37.43 -6.16
CA THR A 139 -18.70 37.03 -7.16
C THR A 139 -18.35 37.45 -8.59
N ALA A 140 -17.77 38.64 -8.78
CA ALA A 140 -17.40 39.13 -10.12
C ALA A 140 -16.27 38.32 -10.76
N CYS A 141 -15.48 37.62 -9.94
CA CYS A 141 -14.39 36.75 -10.36
C CYS A 141 -14.83 35.28 -10.52
N ASP A 142 -16.08 34.95 -10.19
CA ASP A 142 -16.59 33.59 -10.19
C ASP A 142 -16.94 33.10 -11.59
N LEU A 143 -15.94 32.62 -12.32
CA LEU A 143 -16.11 32.06 -13.65
C LEU A 143 -16.73 30.66 -13.60
N LEU A 144 -17.97 30.57 -14.07
CA LEU A 144 -18.67 29.30 -14.29
C LEU A 144 -18.75 28.97 -15.77
N TYR A 145 -18.74 27.68 -16.10
CA TYR A 145 -18.93 27.17 -17.45
C TYR A 145 -19.84 25.95 -17.46
N GLY A 146 -20.83 25.95 -18.35
CA GLY A 146 -21.76 24.85 -18.57
C GLY A 146 -21.71 24.40 -20.03
N THR A 147 -21.83 23.10 -20.25
CA THR A 147 -21.95 22.51 -21.58
C THR A 147 -22.88 21.31 -21.53
N THR A 148 -23.58 21.03 -22.63
CA THR A 148 -24.39 19.81 -22.74
C THR A 148 -23.50 18.58 -22.76
N ALA A 149 -23.86 17.56 -21.96
CA ALA A 149 -23.10 16.31 -21.86
C ALA A 149 -23.07 15.53 -23.19
N GLU A 150 -24.20 15.51 -23.91
CA GLU A 150 -24.35 14.81 -25.19
C GLU A 150 -24.73 15.79 -26.31
N PRO A 151 -24.38 15.48 -27.57
CA PRO A 151 -24.88 16.22 -28.72
C PRO A 151 -26.41 16.25 -28.77
N TYR A 152 -26.97 17.42 -29.06
CA TYR A 152 -28.40 17.65 -29.24
C TYR A 152 -28.73 17.71 -30.74
N VAL A 153 -29.73 16.96 -31.18
CA VAL A 153 -30.28 17.07 -32.54
C VAL A 153 -31.69 17.63 -32.41
N TYR A 154 -31.92 18.79 -33.02
CA TYR A 154 -33.24 19.41 -33.01
C TYR A 154 -34.16 18.75 -34.02
N ASP A 155 -35.39 18.46 -33.59
CA ASP A 155 -36.55 18.25 -34.44
C ASP A 155 -37.75 19.01 -33.85
N LYS A 156 -38.84 19.13 -34.60
CA LYS A 156 -40.04 19.90 -34.18
C LYS A 156 -40.72 19.39 -32.90
N GLU A 157 -40.45 18.17 -32.45
CA GLU A 157 -41.00 17.53 -31.24
C GLU A 157 -39.98 17.50 -30.08
N SER A 158 -38.73 17.91 -30.33
CA SER A 158 -37.66 18.00 -29.33
C SER A 158 -37.99 18.99 -28.20
N ASP A 159 -37.52 18.68 -27.00
CA ASP A 159 -37.53 19.61 -25.88
C ASP A 159 -36.61 20.80 -26.18
N THR A 160 -37.13 22.01 -26.02
CA THR A 160 -36.41 23.26 -26.24
C THR A 160 -35.80 23.83 -24.96
N ASP A 161 -36.07 23.22 -23.81
CA ASP A 161 -35.44 23.56 -22.54
C ASP A 161 -34.17 22.72 -22.33
N ILE A 162 -33.01 23.37 -22.52
CA ILE A 162 -31.72 22.71 -22.46
C ILE A 162 -31.16 22.83 -21.06
N ALA A 163 -31.02 21.69 -20.40
CA ALA A 163 -30.44 21.60 -19.07
C ALA A 163 -28.91 21.72 -19.14
N LEU A 164 -28.33 22.64 -18.38
CA LEU A 164 -26.88 22.84 -18.29
C LEU A 164 -26.39 22.62 -16.86
N LYS A 165 -25.29 21.87 -16.75
CA LYS A 165 -24.53 21.72 -15.51
C LYS A 165 -23.35 22.68 -15.51
N PHE A 166 -23.41 23.70 -14.68
CA PHE A 166 -22.33 24.67 -14.54
C PHE A 166 -21.19 24.13 -13.69
N THR A 167 -19.98 24.61 -13.97
CA THR A 167 -18.77 24.23 -13.27
C THR A 167 -17.85 25.40 -12.98
N HIS A 168 -17.29 25.49 -11.77
CA HIS A 168 -16.31 26.53 -11.44
C HIS A 168 -14.99 26.28 -12.17
N ARG A 169 -14.43 27.33 -12.77
CA ARG A 169 -13.20 27.22 -13.59
C ARG A 169 -11.94 27.71 -12.89
N LEU A 170 -12.09 28.34 -11.73
CA LEU A 170 -11.01 28.87 -10.90
C LEU A 170 -10.97 28.18 -9.53
N SER A 171 -9.99 28.47 -8.69
CA SER A 171 -9.87 27.93 -7.33
C SER A 171 -10.22 28.99 -6.30
N LYS A 172 -10.65 28.59 -5.11
CA LYS A 172 -10.89 29.49 -3.97
C LYS A 172 -9.92 29.20 -2.84
N VAL A 173 -9.45 30.24 -2.17
CA VAL A 173 -8.70 30.11 -0.92
C VAL A 173 -9.43 30.83 0.20
N VAL A 174 -9.43 30.21 1.38
CA VAL A 174 -9.93 30.77 2.63
C VAL A 174 -8.77 30.79 3.60
N LEU A 175 -8.41 31.96 4.12
CA LEU A 175 -7.28 32.15 5.02
C LEU A 175 -7.81 32.50 6.41
N LYS A 176 -7.44 31.67 7.40
CA LYS A 176 -7.74 31.87 8.81
C LYS A 176 -6.45 32.24 9.54
N PHE A 177 -6.47 33.31 10.31
CA PHE A 177 -5.31 33.74 11.10
C PHE A 177 -5.55 33.39 12.56
N MET A 178 -4.65 32.62 13.18
CA MET A 178 -4.82 32.07 14.53
C MET A 178 -3.52 32.12 15.34
N ASP A 179 -3.64 32.17 16.67
CA ASP A 179 -2.51 31.91 17.57
C ASP A 179 -2.18 30.41 17.63
N MET A 180 -1.08 30.05 18.29
CA MET A 180 -0.63 28.66 18.40
C MET A 180 -1.60 27.76 19.19
N GLU A 181 -2.48 28.38 20.00
CA GLU A 181 -3.56 27.76 20.76
C GLU A 181 -4.89 27.63 19.97
N LYS A 182 -4.89 28.02 18.69
CA LYS A 182 -6.03 28.00 17.76
C LYS A 182 -7.11 29.07 18.01
N SER A 183 -6.78 30.14 18.73
CA SER A 183 -7.68 31.30 18.89
C SER A 183 -7.53 32.25 17.68
N PRO A 184 -8.64 32.82 17.15
CA PRO A 184 -8.56 33.77 16.03
C PRO A 184 -7.73 35.02 16.35
N LEU A 185 -6.94 35.47 15.36
CA LEU A 185 -6.16 36.71 15.42
C LEU A 185 -6.73 37.76 14.45
N THR A 186 -6.81 39.00 14.90
CA THR A 186 -7.20 40.12 14.03
C THR A 186 -6.00 40.61 13.23
N VAL A 187 -6.11 40.55 11.91
CA VAL A 187 -5.08 41.02 10.97
C VAL A 187 -5.62 42.08 10.01
N SER A 188 -4.74 42.92 9.49
CA SER A 188 -5.07 43.98 8.52
C SER A 188 -4.16 43.92 7.29
N ASP A 189 -4.52 44.66 6.23
CA ASP A 189 -3.74 44.77 4.97
C ASP A 189 -3.33 43.41 4.38
N VAL A 190 -4.25 42.43 4.37
CA VAL A 190 -3.98 41.10 3.83
C VAL A 190 -3.92 41.18 2.30
N LYS A 191 -2.87 40.62 1.69
CA LYS A 191 -2.65 40.56 0.25
C LYS A 191 -2.12 39.19 -0.15
N ILE A 192 -2.63 38.63 -1.24
CA ILE A 192 -2.00 37.47 -1.89
C ILE A 192 -1.10 37.99 -3.01
N GLN A 193 0.16 37.61 -3.01
CA GLN A 193 1.20 38.20 -3.84
C GLN A 193 1.91 37.15 -4.70
N GLY A 194 2.45 37.61 -5.83
CA GLY A 194 3.31 36.80 -6.72
C GLY A 194 2.57 35.86 -7.65
N MET A 195 1.25 35.71 -7.51
CA MET A 195 0.41 34.91 -8.40
C MET A 195 0.04 35.68 -9.67
N PRO A 196 -0.11 35.01 -10.83
CA PRO A 196 -0.75 35.61 -11.99
C PRO A 196 -2.22 35.96 -11.68
N VAL A 197 -2.66 37.14 -12.13
CA VAL A 197 -4.01 37.67 -11.86
C VAL A 197 -4.89 37.78 -13.09
N SER A 198 -4.37 37.38 -14.25
CA SER A 198 -5.07 37.44 -15.54
C SER A 198 -4.99 36.12 -16.29
N ALA A 199 -6.09 35.77 -16.96
CA ALA A 199 -6.15 34.62 -17.85
C ALA A 199 -7.16 34.87 -18.99
N SER A 200 -7.15 34.02 -20.00
CA SER A 200 -8.15 33.97 -21.06
C SER A 200 -8.85 32.62 -21.01
N PHE A 201 -10.18 32.63 -20.87
CA PHE A 201 -10.99 31.41 -20.90
C PHE A 201 -11.69 31.28 -22.24
N ASN A 202 -11.34 30.25 -23.00
CA ASN A 202 -11.93 30.00 -24.30
C ASN A 202 -13.23 29.20 -24.14
N VAL A 203 -14.39 29.85 -24.30
CA VAL A 203 -15.71 29.24 -24.06
C VAL A 203 -16.10 28.17 -25.08
N GLN A 204 -15.47 28.19 -26.26
CA GLN A 204 -15.67 27.18 -27.31
C GLN A 204 -15.02 25.85 -26.94
N THR A 205 -13.81 25.89 -26.37
CA THR A 205 -13.00 24.71 -26.04
C THR A 205 -13.03 24.33 -24.54
N GLY A 206 -13.48 25.24 -23.68
CA GLY A 206 -13.44 25.09 -22.22
C GLY A 206 -12.04 25.23 -21.60
N VAL A 207 -11.05 25.70 -22.37
CA VAL A 207 -9.64 25.82 -21.95
C VAL A 207 -9.38 27.17 -21.28
N LEU A 208 -8.74 27.14 -20.11
CA LEU A 208 -8.23 28.33 -19.41
C LEU A 208 -6.73 28.49 -19.71
N THR A 209 -6.31 29.65 -20.22
CA THR A 209 -4.91 29.98 -20.49
C THR A 209 -4.47 31.17 -19.63
N THR A 210 -3.54 30.94 -18.70
CA THR A 210 -3.02 31.95 -17.78
C THR A 210 -2.00 32.87 -18.46
N ASP A 211 -2.07 34.17 -18.21
CA ASP A 211 -1.01 35.11 -18.55
C ASP A 211 -0.02 35.20 -17.39
N GLU A 212 1.04 34.39 -17.44
CA GLU A 212 2.04 34.30 -16.37
C GLU A 212 2.82 35.61 -16.14
N ALA A 213 2.82 36.54 -17.11
CA ALA A 213 3.49 37.82 -16.96
C ALA A 213 2.63 38.85 -16.19
N ALA A 214 1.31 38.66 -16.14
CA ALA A 214 0.38 39.54 -15.46
C ALA A 214 0.29 39.21 -13.95
N VAL A 215 1.32 39.59 -13.20
CA VAL A 215 1.40 39.41 -11.74
C VAL A 215 1.05 40.72 -11.02
N ALA A 216 0.12 40.65 -10.06
CA ALA A 216 -0.25 41.77 -9.19
C ALA A 216 -0.69 41.26 -7.81
N ASP A 217 -0.84 42.18 -6.84
CA ASP A 217 -1.40 41.85 -5.54
C ASP A 217 -2.90 41.58 -5.68
N ILE A 218 -3.36 40.46 -5.14
CA ILE A 218 -4.78 40.14 -4.97
C ILE A 218 -5.23 40.65 -3.61
N ALA A 219 -6.24 41.51 -3.59
CA ALA A 219 -6.90 41.97 -2.37
C ALA A 219 -8.07 41.04 -2.01
N PRO A 220 -7.92 40.13 -1.02
CA PRO A 220 -8.98 39.20 -0.64
C PRO A 220 -10.18 39.92 -0.01
N TYR A 221 -11.35 39.34 -0.21
CA TYR A 221 -12.57 39.74 0.48
C TYR A 221 -12.47 39.44 1.99
N VAL A 222 -13.00 40.33 2.81
CA VAL A 222 -13.12 40.13 4.26
C VAL A 222 -14.51 39.59 4.57
N ASN A 223 -14.60 38.34 4.99
CA ASN A 223 -15.86 37.77 5.45
C ASN A 223 -16.23 38.36 6.81
N THR A 224 -17.26 39.20 6.85
CA THR A 224 -17.64 39.94 8.07
C THR A 224 -18.23 39.06 9.19
N ALA A 225 -18.67 37.84 8.88
CA ALA A 225 -19.20 36.91 9.87
C ALA A 225 -18.10 36.14 10.60
N THR A 226 -17.01 35.81 9.90
CA THR A 226 -15.93 34.94 10.41
C THR A 226 -14.58 35.64 10.60
N ASP A 227 -14.42 36.85 10.06
CA ASP A 227 -13.14 37.57 9.88
C ASP A 227 -12.10 36.79 9.04
N TYR A 228 -12.56 35.84 8.22
CA TYR A 228 -11.67 35.13 7.28
C TYR A 228 -11.37 35.99 6.06
N ARG A 229 -10.28 35.67 5.36
CA ARG A 229 -9.93 36.29 4.07
C ARG A 229 -10.19 35.30 2.96
N GLU A 230 -10.99 35.69 1.99
CA GLU A 230 -11.39 34.81 0.89
C GLU A 230 -10.97 35.42 -0.45
N ALA A 231 -10.40 34.59 -1.33
CA ALA A 231 -10.06 35.03 -2.68
C ALA A 231 -10.25 33.89 -3.68
N ILE A 232 -10.72 34.24 -4.87
CA ILE A 232 -10.62 33.41 -6.06
C ILE A 232 -9.23 33.60 -6.65
N ILE A 233 -8.54 32.50 -6.94
CA ILE A 233 -7.20 32.46 -7.52
C ILE A 233 -7.19 31.61 -8.79
N LEU A 234 -6.19 31.81 -9.64
CA LEU A 234 -6.00 30.95 -10.80
C LEU A 234 -5.52 29.56 -10.38
N PRO A 235 -5.98 28.47 -11.04
CA PRO A 235 -5.60 27.10 -10.73
C PRO A 235 -4.19 26.79 -11.27
N THR A 236 -3.16 27.30 -10.59
CA THR A 236 -1.75 27.17 -11.00
C THR A 236 -0.95 26.24 -10.09
N ALA A 237 0.21 25.78 -10.60
CA ALA A 237 1.18 25.04 -9.79
C ALA A 237 1.72 25.92 -8.65
N LEU A 238 1.90 25.34 -7.46
CA LEU A 238 2.43 26.10 -6.32
C LEU A 238 3.87 26.55 -6.60
N SER A 239 4.20 27.74 -6.09
CA SER A 239 5.49 28.38 -6.25
C SER A 239 5.89 29.09 -4.97
N ASN A 240 7.19 29.11 -4.67
CA ASN A 240 7.74 29.87 -3.55
C ASN A 240 7.58 31.40 -3.72
N ALA A 241 7.18 31.84 -4.91
CA ALA A 241 6.82 33.23 -5.17
C ALA A 241 5.43 33.59 -4.63
N TYR A 242 4.55 32.60 -4.38
CA TYR A 242 3.17 32.83 -4.00
C TYR A 242 3.06 33.00 -2.49
N LYS A 243 2.66 34.19 -2.05
CA LYS A 243 2.71 34.58 -0.65
C LYS A 243 1.42 35.21 -0.17
N VAL A 244 1.17 35.12 1.12
CA VAL A 244 0.19 35.91 1.86
C VAL A 244 0.96 36.92 2.71
N SER A 245 0.81 38.20 2.40
CA SER A 245 1.32 39.31 3.22
C SER A 245 0.19 39.87 4.08
N PHE A 246 0.49 40.21 5.33
CA PHE A 246 -0.50 40.75 6.27
C PHE A 246 0.15 41.55 7.40
N VAL A 247 -0.61 42.43 8.04
CA VAL A 247 -0.17 43.24 9.18
C VAL A 247 -0.84 42.75 10.47
N LEU A 248 0.01 42.38 11.44
CA LEU A 248 -0.38 41.99 12.80
C LEU A 248 0.52 42.73 13.80
N ASP A 249 -0.07 43.35 14.82
CA ASP A 249 0.63 44.19 15.82
C ASP A 249 1.48 45.31 15.21
N GLY A 250 1.03 45.88 14.09
CA GLY A 250 1.73 46.95 13.37
C GLY A 250 2.98 46.50 12.61
N ARG A 251 3.25 45.20 12.50
CA ARG A 251 4.33 44.62 11.70
C ARG A 251 3.78 43.86 10.51
N THR A 252 4.38 44.08 9.34
CA THR A 252 4.11 43.28 8.14
C THR A 252 4.81 41.93 8.26
N ARG A 253 4.09 40.86 7.94
CA ARG A 253 4.55 39.47 7.92
C ARG A 253 4.16 38.82 6.60
N GLU A 254 4.91 37.79 6.21
CA GLU A 254 4.67 37.02 4.99
C GLU A 254 4.65 35.52 5.29
N TRP A 255 3.72 34.80 4.68
CA TRP A 255 3.70 33.34 4.64
C TRP A 255 3.68 32.87 3.17
N VAL A 256 4.37 31.79 2.84
CA VAL A 256 4.47 31.26 1.47
C VAL A 256 3.52 30.08 1.33
N PHE A 257 2.71 30.02 0.26
CA PHE A 257 1.77 28.92 0.05
C PHE A 257 2.46 27.54 -0.08
N ALA A 258 3.71 27.51 -0.54
CA ALA A 258 4.50 26.28 -0.62
C ALA A 258 5.07 25.83 0.74
N ASP A 259 5.09 26.71 1.75
CA ASP A 259 5.54 26.40 3.11
C ASP A 259 4.38 25.77 3.91
N LEU A 260 3.91 24.61 3.44
CA LEU A 260 2.88 23.79 4.06
C LEU A 260 3.49 22.58 4.76
N ASP A 261 2.78 22.07 5.77
CA ASP A 261 3.08 20.80 6.44
C ASP A 261 2.70 19.56 5.60
N ILE A 262 2.13 19.77 4.41
CA ILE A 262 1.76 18.74 3.44
C ILE A 262 2.13 19.12 2.00
N SER A 263 2.27 18.12 1.13
CA SER A 263 2.49 18.30 -0.31
C SER A 263 1.19 18.75 -1.00
N LEU A 264 1.19 19.97 -1.57
CA LEU A 264 0.14 20.46 -2.46
C LEU A 264 0.81 20.95 -3.77
N PRO A 265 0.80 20.17 -4.86
CA PRO A 265 1.58 20.51 -6.05
C PRO A 265 0.96 21.66 -6.87
N LYS A 266 -0.37 21.79 -6.85
CA LYS A 266 -1.10 22.83 -7.58
C LYS A 266 -2.47 23.10 -6.97
N PHE A 267 -3.03 24.26 -7.28
CA PHE A 267 -4.45 24.54 -7.10
C PHE A 267 -5.26 23.93 -8.26
N ASN A 268 -6.38 23.29 -7.94
CA ASN A 268 -7.27 22.65 -8.91
C ASN A 268 -8.50 23.53 -9.20
N PRO A 269 -8.96 23.60 -10.46
CA PRO A 269 -10.17 24.33 -10.80
C PRO A 269 -11.37 23.73 -10.07
N GLY A 270 -12.24 24.59 -9.53
CA GLY A 270 -13.39 24.16 -8.76
C GLY A 270 -13.04 23.51 -7.43
N SER A 271 -11.91 23.86 -6.81
CA SER A 271 -11.54 23.45 -5.44
C SER A 271 -11.42 24.66 -4.49
N GLN A 272 -11.80 24.49 -3.22
CA GLN A 272 -11.58 25.45 -2.14
C GLN A 272 -10.57 24.89 -1.16
N TYR A 273 -9.61 25.74 -0.83
CA TYR A 273 -8.52 25.42 0.08
C TYR A 273 -8.63 26.31 1.31
N THR A 274 -8.79 25.70 2.47
CA THR A 274 -8.84 26.41 3.74
C THR A 274 -7.49 26.32 4.43
N PHE A 275 -6.77 27.43 4.51
CA PHE A 275 -5.48 27.53 5.16
C PHE A 275 -5.61 28.14 6.55
N GLY A 276 -5.12 27.44 7.56
CA GLY A 276 -4.85 27.98 8.89
C GLY A 276 -3.43 28.53 8.95
N ILE A 277 -3.30 29.83 9.15
CA ILE A 277 -2.04 30.54 9.32
C ILE A 277 -1.86 30.77 10.82
N TYR A 278 -1.09 29.89 11.45
CA TYR A 278 -0.81 29.88 12.88
C TYR A 278 0.42 30.74 13.17
N ILE A 279 0.29 31.69 14.10
CA ILE A 279 1.31 32.71 14.34
C ILE A 279 1.68 32.72 15.82
N ASP A 280 2.97 32.60 16.11
CA ASP A 280 3.55 33.00 17.39
C ASP A 280 4.11 34.42 17.24
N PRO A 281 3.40 35.46 17.75
CA PRO A 281 3.83 36.84 17.57
C PRO A 281 5.10 37.18 18.37
N THR A 282 5.47 36.36 19.35
CA THR A 282 6.64 36.60 20.22
C THR A 282 7.93 36.06 19.62
N ALA A 283 7.84 34.90 18.95
CA ALA A 283 8.96 34.26 18.26
C ALA A 283 9.04 34.62 16.76
N ASP A 284 8.03 35.33 16.23
CA ASP A 284 7.88 35.64 14.81
C ASP A 284 7.84 34.37 13.92
N ILE A 285 7.28 33.29 14.48
CA ILE A 285 7.10 32.01 13.79
C ILE A 285 5.71 32.01 13.15
N ILE A 286 5.66 31.59 11.88
CA ILE A 286 4.41 31.44 11.12
C ILE A 286 4.39 30.04 10.53
N VAL A 287 3.30 29.32 10.76
CA VAL A 287 3.09 27.96 10.26
C VAL A 287 1.77 27.93 9.48
N GLY A 288 1.85 27.66 8.18
CA GLY A 288 0.67 27.40 7.37
C GLY A 288 0.29 25.93 7.43
N ARG A 289 -1.01 25.66 7.61
CA ARG A 289 -1.59 24.33 7.53
C ARG A 289 -2.75 24.33 6.55
N LEU A 290 -2.82 23.34 5.69
CA LEU A 290 -4.03 23.10 4.91
C LEU A 290 -5.04 22.38 5.81
N GLU A 291 -5.96 23.14 6.38
CA GLU A 291 -6.94 22.62 7.35
C GLU A 291 -8.03 21.81 6.69
N ASP A 292 -8.42 22.21 5.48
CA ASP A 292 -9.46 21.56 4.72
C ASP A 292 -9.21 21.75 3.22
N VAL A 293 -9.50 20.69 2.47
CA VAL A 293 -9.64 20.78 1.02
C VAL A 293 -11.03 20.28 0.76
N ASP A 294 -11.92 21.23 0.52
CA ASP A 294 -13.16 20.89 -0.14
C ASP A 294 -12.79 20.72 -1.62
N ALA A 295 -12.31 19.49 -1.92
CA ALA A 295 -12.12 19.01 -3.27
C ALA A 295 -13.51 18.68 -3.79
N GLY A 296 -14.33 19.71 -3.91
CA GLY A 296 -15.58 19.62 -4.60
C GLY A 296 -15.27 19.10 -5.99
N ASN A 297 -15.88 17.96 -6.32
CA ASN A 297 -16.50 17.89 -7.62
C ASN A 297 -17.16 19.23 -7.88
N SER A 298 -17.16 19.65 -9.14
CA SER A 298 -17.74 20.91 -9.55
C SER A 298 -19.29 20.97 -9.39
N SER A 299 -19.79 20.57 -8.22
CA SER A 299 -21.13 20.10 -7.89
C SER A 299 -21.47 20.24 -6.38
N ALA A 300 -20.68 20.95 -5.57
CA ALA A 300 -21.03 21.32 -4.18
C ALA A 300 -20.74 22.81 -3.92
N PRO A 301 -21.63 23.55 -3.23
CA PRO A 301 -21.42 24.96 -2.93
C PRO A 301 -20.32 25.18 -1.89
N TRP A 302 -19.48 26.19 -2.11
CA TRP A 302 -18.46 26.67 -1.16
C TRP A 302 -19.10 27.32 0.08
N ASP A 303 -19.74 26.54 0.94
CA ASP A 303 -20.61 27.03 2.03
C ASP A 303 -19.84 27.54 3.27
N ASP A 304 -20.57 28.26 4.14
CA ASP A 304 -20.15 29.12 5.25
C ASP A 304 -19.47 28.46 6.47
N GLY A 305 -18.97 27.24 6.32
CA GLY A 305 -18.27 26.52 7.39
C GLY A 305 -19.18 25.82 8.41
N SER A 306 -20.48 25.66 8.12
CA SER A 306 -21.33 24.73 8.85
C SER A 306 -21.20 23.30 8.28
N LYS A 307 -20.68 22.38 9.10
CA LYS A 307 -20.45 20.99 8.72
C LYS A 307 -21.79 20.24 8.59
N GLU A 308 -22.12 19.81 7.38
CA GLU A 308 -22.93 18.60 7.16
C GLU A 308 -22.15 17.67 6.23
N GLU A 309 -22.05 16.40 6.63
CA GLU A 309 -21.31 15.35 5.94
C GLU A 309 -21.96 15.04 4.58
N GLY A 310 -21.51 15.73 3.53
CA GLY A 310 -21.84 15.43 2.15
C GLY A 310 -20.83 14.45 1.56
N THR A 311 -21.16 13.17 1.52
CA THR A 311 -20.41 12.20 0.71
C THR A 311 -20.62 12.49 -0.78
N ALA A 312 -19.51 12.70 -1.50
CA ALA A 312 -19.50 13.04 -2.92
C ALA A 312 -19.60 11.77 -3.80
N ASP A 313 -20.82 11.40 -4.20
CA ASP A 313 -21.01 10.60 -5.41
C ASP A 313 -20.96 11.54 -6.63
N GLY A 314 -19.95 11.40 -7.51
CA GLY A 314 -20.01 12.05 -8.82
C GLY A 314 -18.71 12.27 -9.61
N TYR A 315 -17.53 12.13 -9.01
CA TYR A 315 -16.27 11.97 -9.73
C TYR A 315 -15.58 10.76 -9.11
N LYS A 316 -15.94 9.59 -9.61
CA LYS A 316 -15.08 8.42 -9.51
C LYS A 316 -14.07 8.54 -10.66
N PRO A 317 -12.84 9.06 -10.45
CA PRO A 317 -11.75 8.57 -11.28
C PRO A 317 -11.73 7.05 -11.06
N ALA A 318 -11.50 6.24 -12.11
CA ALA A 318 -11.82 4.81 -12.14
C ALA A 318 -11.72 4.11 -10.77
N GLY A 319 -12.83 3.47 -10.36
CA GLY A 319 -13.09 3.07 -8.98
C GLY A 319 -11.91 2.34 -8.34
N TYR A 320 -11.37 2.91 -7.28
CA TYR A 320 -10.47 2.18 -6.39
C TYR A 320 -11.08 2.13 -4.99
N ASN A 321 -10.80 1.03 -4.29
CA ASN A 321 -11.23 0.82 -2.92
C ASN A 321 -10.04 0.95 -1.99
N LEU A 322 -10.26 1.56 -0.83
CA LEU A 322 -9.24 1.75 0.19
C LEU A 322 -9.41 0.72 1.31
N PHE A 323 -8.29 0.19 1.81
CA PHE A 323 -8.26 -0.63 3.01
C PHE A 323 -7.14 -0.14 3.94
N PRO A 324 -7.41 0.23 5.21
CA PRO A 324 -8.75 0.38 5.79
C PRO A 324 -9.64 1.31 4.96
N ALA A 325 -10.94 1.05 4.96
CA ALA A 325 -11.88 1.92 4.26
C ALA A 325 -11.74 3.36 4.78
N ASN A 326 -12.00 4.36 3.94
CA ASN A 326 -12.03 5.74 4.42
C ASN A 326 -13.02 5.84 5.60
N GLU A 327 -12.59 6.52 6.66
CA GLU A 327 -13.30 6.71 7.94
C GLU A 327 -13.55 5.42 8.75
N ALA A 328 -12.88 4.31 8.41
CA ALA A 328 -12.94 3.10 9.24
C ALA A 328 -12.53 3.40 10.68
N THR A 329 -13.25 2.86 11.67
CA THR A 329 -13.01 3.14 13.09
C THR A 329 -12.33 2.00 13.85
N ASP A 330 -12.04 0.91 13.15
CA ASP A 330 -11.63 -0.38 13.67
C ASP A 330 -10.45 -0.97 12.89
N ALA A 331 -9.57 -0.13 12.36
CA ALA A 331 -8.34 -0.60 11.73
C ALA A 331 -7.41 -1.23 12.76
N PHE A 332 -6.62 -2.23 12.36
CA PHE A 332 -5.56 -2.75 13.22
C PHE A 332 -4.40 -1.75 13.31
N ALA A 333 -3.73 -1.68 14.47
CA ALA A 333 -2.55 -0.83 14.64
C ALA A 333 -1.33 -1.34 13.83
N ASP A 334 -1.33 -2.60 13.43
CA ASP A 334 -0.33 -3.24 12.58
C ASP A 334 -0.86 -3.54 11.17
N THR A 335 -1.92 -2.83 10.73
CA THR A 335 -2.52 -3.05 9.41
C THR A 335 -1.57 -2.69 8.27
N GLU A 336 -1.76 -3.35 7.13
CA GLU A 336 -1.32 -2.81 5.84
C GLU A 336 -2.34 -1.79 5.34
N LEU A 337 -1.89 -0.86 4.49
CA LEU A 337 -2.75 0.03 3.73
C LEU A 337 -2.82 -0.47 2.29
N LYS A 338 -3.97 -0.39 1.64
CA LYS A 338 -4.17 -0.93 0.29
C LYS A 338 -5.10 -0.05 -0.55
N ILE A 339 -4.74 0.10 -1.82
CA ILE A 339 -5.56 0.70 -2.87
C ILE A 339 -5.85 -0.38 -3.91
N SER A 340 -7.11 -0.81 -4.02
CA SER A 340 -7.55 -1.84 -4.96
C SER A 340 -8.22 -1.20 -6.18
N PHE A 341 -7.56 -1.21 -7.33
CA PHE A 341 -8.08 -0.60 -8.56
C PHE A 341 -9.06 -1.53 -9.30
N GLU A 342 -10.17 -1.01 -9.80
CA GLU A 342 -11.14 -1.79 -10.60
C GLU A 342 -10.64 -2.05 -12.03
N GLY A 343 -9.78 -1.18 -12.56
CA GLY A 343 -9.25 -1.19 -13.92
C GLY A 343 -7.98 -2.04 -14.11
N VAL A 344 -6.95 -1.42 -14.70
CA VAL A 344 -5.63 -2.03 -14.95
C VAL A 344 -4.85 -2.15 -13.62
N ALA A 345 -3.96 -3.13 -13.54
CA ALA A 345 -3.03 -3.23 -12.41
C ALA A 345 -2.18 -1.96 -12.29
N PRO A 346 -1.98 -1.39 -11.09
CA PRO A 346 -1.07 -0.27 -10.89
C PRO A 346 0.38 -0.73 -11.05
N GLU A 347 1.31 0.20 -11.24
CA GLU A 347 2.75 -0.06 -11.09
C GLU A 347 3.35 0.80 -9.96
N LEU A 348 4.50 0.36 -9.43
CA LEU A 348 5.23 1.14 -8.43
C LEU A 348 5.80 2.42 -9.06
N GLY A 349 5.55 3.55 -8.41
CA GLY A 349 6.23 4.81 -8.69
C GLY A 349 7.74 4.74 -8.52
N LYS A 350 8.46 5.64 -9.20
CA LYS A 350 9.92 5.83 -9.06
C LYS A 350 10.28 7.11 -8.30
N SER A 351 9.26 7.84 -7.84
CA SER A 351 9.34 9.12 -7.15
C SER A 351 8.03 9.38 -6.42
N GLY A 352 7.97 10.46 -5.63
CA GLY A 352 6.81 10.74 -4.80
C GLY A 352 6.86 10.03 -3.46
N TYR A 353 5.99 10.46 -2.56
CA TYR A 353 5.97 10.03 -1.18
C TYR A 353 4.61 9.46 -0.79
N ILE A 354 4.65 8.52 0.13
CA ILE A 354 3.51 8.02 0.89
C ILE A 354 3.76 8.42 2.34
N ARG A 355 2.81 9.11 2.97
CA ARG A 355 2.96 9.63 4.33
C ARG A 355 1.72 9.33 5.15
N ILE A 356 1.93 9.02 6.42
CA ILE A 356 0.87 8.81 7.40
C ILE A 356 1.01 9.85 8.49
N TYR A 357 -0.09 10.52 8.80
CA TYR A 357 -0.14 11.58 9.79
C TYR A 357 -1.15 11.24 10.87
N ARG A 358 -0.78 11.49 12.13
CA ARG A 358 -1.72 11.44 13.24
C ARG A 358 -2.65 12.65 13.16
N LYS A 359 -3.96 12.42 13.22
CA LYS A 359 -4.99 13.45 12.99
C LYS A 359 -5.08 14.49 14.10
N SER A 360 -4.77 14.12 15.34
CA SER A 360 -4.91 15.01 16.52
C SER A 360 -3.96 16.21 16.50
N ASP A 361 -2.73 16.01 15.99
CA ASP A 361 -1.66 17.02 16.00
C ASP A 361 -0.95 17.20 14.67
N HIS A 362 -1.37 16.47 13.63
CA HIS A 362 -0.78 16.48 12.29
C HIS A 362 0.70 16.07 12.26
N LYS A 363 1.14 15.32 13.27
CA LYS A 363 2.49 14.79 13.27
C LYS A 363 2.59 13.66 12.24
N MET A 364 3.54 13.78 11.31
CA MET A 364 3.93 12.67 10.43
C MET A 364 4.48 11.55 11.30
N VAL A 365 3.83 10.39 11.26
CA VAL A 365 4.25 9.20 12.01
C VAL A 365 5.05 8.25 11.15
N ASP A 366 4.79 8.23 9.84
CA ASP A 366 5.50 7.41 8.88
C ASP A 366 5.66 8.09 7.51
N GLU A 367 6.74 7.74 6.80
CA GLU A 367 7.04 8.20 5.45
C GLU A 367 7.73 7.10 4.64
N ILE A 368 7.27 6.90 3.41
CA ILE A 368 7.89 6.05 2.39
C ILE A 368 8.19 6.91 1.17
N ASN A 369 9.46 7.02 0.81
CA ASN A 369 9.92 7.73 -0.38
C ASN A 369 10.15 6.74 -1.53
N MET A 370 9.32 6.82 -2.57
CA MET A 370 9.40 5.90 -3.72
C MET A 370 10.62 6.15 -4.62
N GLY A 371 11.32 7.27 -4.43
CA GLY A 371 12.60 7.55 -5.08
C GLY A 371 13.78 6.85 -4.41
N GLU A 372 13.62 6.40 -3.17
CA GLU A 372 14.61 5.56 -2.50
C GLU A 372 14.51 4.12 -3.00
N ARG A 373 15.63 3.40 -2.90
CA ARG A 373 15.70 1.99 -3.30
C ARG A 373 16.20 1.18 -2.12
N ARG A 374 15.79 -0.09 -2.10
CA ARG A 374 16.40 -1.11 -1.23
C ARG A 374 17.87 -1.22 -1.60
N GLU A 375 18.73 -0.84 -0.67
CA GLU A 375 20.18 -0.91 -0.83
C GLU A 375 20.70 -2.16 -0.13
N PRO A 376 21.30 -3.11 -0.87
CA PRO A 376 21.92 -4.32 -0.32
C PRO A 376 22.69 -4.09 0.98
N PHE A 377 22.45 -4.87 2.03
CA PHE A 377 23.38 -4.93 3.15
C PHE A 377 24.68 -5.65 2.74
N PRO A 378 25.83 -5.33 3.38
CA PRO A 378 27.09 -6.02 3.15
C PRO A 378 26.96 -7.55 3.25
N THR A 379 27.56 -8.26 2.30
CA THR A 379 27.63 -9.73 2.32
C THR A 379 28.98 -10.24 2.82
N ASP A 380 29.97 -9.36 2.94
CA ASP A 380 31.34 -9.63 3.40
C ASP A 380 31.73 -8.54 4.42
N ASP A 381 32.33 -8.95 5.53
CA ASP A 381 32.83 -8.10 6.62
C ASP A 381 33.86 -7.05 6.14
N LYS A 382 34.35 -7.18 4.90
CA LYS A 382 35.27 -6.23 4.25
C LYS A 382 34.58 -5.06 3.53
N ASP A 383 33.27 -5.10 3.30
CA ASP A 383 32.54 -3.95 2.72
C ASP A 383 32.36 -2.87 3.79
N THR A 384 33.22 -1.86 3.74
CA THR A 384 33.25 -0.72 4.67
C THR A 384 32.39 0.46 4.22
N ARG A 385 31.61 0.31 3.13
CA ARG A 385 30.73 1.40 2.68
C ARG A 385 29.75 1.75 3.80
N PRO A 386 29.61 3.04 4.15
CA PRO A 386 28.63 3.44 5.14
C PRO A 386 27.22 3.13 4.64
N ARG A 387 26.39 2.55 5.51
CA ARG A 387 24.97 2.29 5.27
C ARG A 387 24.17 3.17 6.19
N TYR A 388 23.09 3.73 5.66
CA TYR A 388 22.24 4.66 6.36
C TYR A 388 20.80 4.21 6.25
N LEU A 389 20.07 4.32 7.36
CA LEU A 389 18.64 4.06 7.41
C LEU A 389 17.94 4.92 6.36
N ASN A 390 17.05 4.30 5.59
CA ASN A 390 16.17 4.96 4.62
C ASN A 390 14.75 4.40 4.77
N THR A 391 13.80 4.94 4.01
CA THR A 391 12.38 4.58 4.12
C THR A 391 11.99 3.23 3.48
N TRP A 392 12.96 2.52 2.89
CA TRP A 392 12.82 1.14 2.41
C TRP A 392 13.49 0.13 3.34
N MET A 393 13.87 0.58 4.53
CA MET A 393 14.38 -0.24 5.62
C MET A 393 13.44 -0.16 6.81
N ASP A 394 13.18 -1.30 7.44
CA ASP A 394 12.39 -1.39 8.65
C ASP A 394 13.23 -1.90 9.83
N ALA A 395 12.88 -1.46 11.03
CA ALA A 395 13.47 -1.93 12.27
C ALA A 395 12.46 -2.86 12.95
N VAL A 396 12.62 -4.16 12.70
CA VAL A 396 11.67 -5.20 13.07
C VAL A 396 11.98 -5.77 14.46
N GLY A 397 10.96 -5.79 15.31
CA GLY A 397 10.95 -6.48 16.58
C GLY A 397 11.16 -5.60 17.80
N ALA A 398 10.44 -5.91 18.87
CA ALA A 398 10.61 -5.33 20.19
C ALA A 398 11.24 -6.33 21.17
N THR A 399 12.11 -5.83 22.04
CA THR A 399 12.65 -6.61 23.15
C THR A 399 11.83 -6.40 24.42
N PRO A 400 11.65 -7.45 25.24
CA PRO A 400 10.90 -7.31 26.47
C PRO A 400 11.47 -6.32 27.49
N THR A 401 10.59 -5.79 28.33
CA THR A 401 10.97 -4.87 29.40
C THR A 401 12.03 -5.51 30.30
N GLY A 402 13.22 -4.88 30.37
CA GLY A 402 14.36 -5.38 31.16
C GLY A 402 15.43 -6.13 30.36
N SER A 403 15.16 -6.46 29.09
CA SER A 403 16.15 -6.97 28.15
C SER A 403 16.95 -5.84 27.49
N SER A 404 18.13 -6.17 26.93
CA SER A 404 18.89 -5.20 26.13
C SER A 404 18.15 -4.90 24.84
N ALA A 405 17.89 -3.62 24.57
CA ALA A 405 17.22 -3.15 23.36
C ALA A 405 17.89 -3.72 22.10
N ASN A 406 17.10 -4.37 21.25
CA ASN A 406 17.59 -5.03 20.05
C ASN A 406 16.46 -5.16 19.01
N CYS A 407 16.76 -4.94 17.74
CA CYS A 407 15.84 -5.16 16.64
C CYS A 407 16.61 -5.63 15.40
N ARG A 408 15.90 -6.07 14.36
CA ARG A 408 16.49 -6.36 13.05
C ARG A 408 16.24 -5.18 12.12
N VAL A 409 17.31 -4.47 11.74
CA VAL A 409 17.21 -3.48 10.64
C VAL A 409 17.36 -4.21 9.31
N VAL A 410 16.30 -4.23 8.51
CA VAL A 410 16.22 -5.00 7.26
C VAL A 410 15.66 -4.16 6.13
N ASN A 411 16.15 -4.37 4.91
CA ASN A 411 15.45 -3.96 3.71
C ASN A 411 14.15 -4.75 3.60
N TYR A 412 13.05 -4.07 3.31
CA TYR A 412 11.73 -4.68 3.17
C TYR A 412 10.94 -4.04 2.02
N TYR A 413 9.79 -4.61 1.66
CA TYR A 413 8.90 -4.11 0.62
C TYR A 413 7.91 -3.13 1.25
N ALA A 414 8.32 -1.86 1.39
CA ALA A 414 7.48 -0.78 1.91
C ALA A 414 6.22 -0.58 1.04
N ALA A 415 6.35 -0.77 -0.28
CA ALA A 415 5.23 -0.85 -1.21
C ALA A 415 5.40 -2.03 -2.17
N ARG A 416 4.29 -2.68 -2.55
CA ARG A 416 4.24 -3.77 -3.52
C ARG A 416 2.94 -3.75 -4.32
N VAL A 417 2.96 -4.40 -5.48
CA VAL A 417 1.76 -4.61 -6.31
C VAL A 417 1.43 -6.09 -6.35
N GLU A 418 0.19 -6.43 -6.02
CA GLU A 418 -0.35 -7.78 -6.09
C GLU A 418 -1.64 -7.78 -6.89
N GLY A 419 -1.57 -8.21 -8.16
CA GLY A 419 -2.72 -8.13 -9.06
C GLY A 419 -3.12 -6.67 -9.28
N LYS A 420 -4.28 -6.27 -8.75
CA LYS A 420 -4.79 -4.88 -8.85
C LYS A 420 -4.65 -4.08 -7.56
N ASP A 421 -4.00 -4.67 -6.56
CA ASP A 421 -3.79 -4.04 -5.26
C ASP A 421 -2.42 -3.36 -5.23
N PHE A 422 -2.40 -2.06 -4.95
CA PHE A 422 -1.20 -1.37 -4.48
C PHE A 422 -1.20 -1.45 -2.95
N ILE A 423 -0.26 -2.21 -2.39
CA ILE A 423 -0.18 -2.48 -0.95
C ILE A 423 1.01 -1.72 -0.38
N ILE A 424 0.75 -1.03 0.73
CA ILE A 424 1.70 -0.24 1.50
C ILE A 424 1.80 -0.91 2.85
N LYS A 425 3.02 -1.25 3.24
CA LYS A 425 3.31 -1.76 4.58
C LYS A 425 3.98 -0.62 5.35
N PRO A 426 3.28 0.04 6.30
CA PRO A 426 3.91 0.98 7.19
C PRO A 426 5.09 0.31 7.92
N HIS A 427 6.09 1.09 8.33
CA HIS A 427 7.14 0.57 9.19
C HIS A 427 6.53 0.03 10.49
N GLN A 428 7.19 -0.95 11.12
CA GLN A 428 6.67 -1.55 12.36
C GLN A 428 6.48 -0.50 13.46
N GLN A 429 5.40 -0.65 14.23
CA GLN A 429 5.05 0.19 15.40
C GLN A 429 4.92 1.70 15.11
N ARG A 430 4.45 2.06 13.89
CA ARG A 430 4.18 3.47 13.52
C ARG A 430 2.79 3.96 13.83
N LEU A 431 1.81 3.06 13.99
CA LEU A 431 0.45 3.41 14.37
C LEU A 431 0.22 3.00 15.82
N ASP A 432 -0.15 3.97 16.64
CA ASP A 432 -0.60 3.79 18.01
C ASP A 432 -2.02 3.20 18.01
N PHE A 433 -2.38 2.50 19.08
CA PHE A 433 -3.76 2.07 19.32
C PHE A 433 -4.69 3.26 19.61
N ASP A 434 -6.00 3.07 19.37
CA ASP A 434 -7.07 4.05 19.63
C ASP A 434 -6.82 5.45 19.03
N THR A 435 -6.14 5.52 17.88
CA THR A 435 -5.63 6.78 17.32
C THR A 435 -6.12 7.00 15.89
N GLU A 436 -6.54 8.23 15.58
CA GLU A 436 -6.96 8.63 14.24
C GLU A 436 -5.77 9.06 13.37
N TYR A 437 -5.77 8.60 12.12
CA TYR A 437 -4.76 8.87 11.10
C TYR A 437 -5.37 9.34 9.79
N TYR A 438 -4.58 10.01 8.96
CA TYR A 438 -4.86 10.20 7.55
C TYR A 438 -3.61 9.93 6.70
N VAL A 439 -3.84 9.52 5.46
CA VAL A 439 -2.81 9.08 4.52
C VAL A 439 -2.73 10.08 3.36
N VAL A 440 -1.51 10.45 2.99
CA VAL A 440 -1.20 11.29 1.82
C VAL A 440 -0.31 10.49 0.89
N ILE A 441 -0.66 10.45 -0.40
CA ILE A 441 0.06 9.71 -1.43
C ILE A 441 0.22 10.63 -2.64
N ASP A 442 1.45 10.96 -2.97
CA ASP A 442 1.72 11.71 -4.20
C ASP A 442 1.32 10.88 -5.43
N ARG A 443 0.78 11.53 -6.46
CA ARG A 443 0.47 10.90 -7.76
C ARG A 443 1.60 10.00 -8.25
N ASP A 444 2.83 10.47 -8.20
CA ASP A 444 3.99 9.78 -8.77
C ASP A 444 4.36 8.50 -8.01
N ALA A 445 3.86 8.31 -6.79
CA ALA A 445 4.12 7.11 -5.98
C ALA A 445 3.42 5.86 -6.55
N VAL A 446 2.32 6.05 -7.30
CA VAL A 446 1.56 4.96 -7.92
C VAL A 446 1.36 5.29 -9.40
N ILE A 447 1.93 4.48 -10.28
CA ILE A 447 1.73 4.63 -11.72
C ILE A 447 0.39 3.99 -12.06
N GLN A 448 -0.63 4.84 -12.17
CA GLN A 448 -1.95 4.48 -12.71
C GLN A 448 -2.58 5.73 -13.34
N GLU A 449 -3.12 5.59 -14.56
CA GLU A 449 -3.70 6.67 -15.37
C GLU A 449 -4.79 7.44 -14.62
N ASP A 450 -5.65 6.70 -13.92
CA ASP A 450 -6.78 7.23 -13.16
C ASP A 450 -6.42 7.61 -11.71
N PHE A 451 -5.18 7.43 -11.26
CA PHE A 451 -4.78 7.78 -9.91
C PHE A 451 -4.21 9.20 -9.88
N ALA A 452 -4.96 10.12 -9.27
CA ALA A 452 -4.53 11.50 -9.11
C ALA A 452 -3.58 11.72 -7.92
N GLY A 453 -3.39 10.73 -7.04
CA GLY A 453 -2.85 10.90 -5.70
C GLY A 453 -3.95 10.96 -4.64
N ILE A 454 -3.57 10.83 -3.37
CA ILE A 454 -4.42 11.05 -2.20
C ILE A 454 -3.85 12.26 -1.47
N TYR A 455 -4.62 13.35 -1.38
CA TYR A 455 -4.17 14.60 -0.77
C TYR A 455 -5.12 15.03 0.35
N GLY A 456 -4.65 15.91 1.22
CA GLY A 456 -5.42 16.37 2.38
C GLY A 456 -5.77 15.21 3.31
N ARG A 457 -7.07 15.03 3.60
CA ARG A 457 -7.60 13.96 4.46
C ARG A 457 -8.59 13.03 3.73
N ALA A 458 -8.47 12.94 2.41
CA ALA A 458 -9.35 12.11 1.57
C ALA A 458 -9.32 10.61 1.93
N TRP A 459 -8.28 10.18 2.66
CA TRP A 459 -8.23 8.87 3.29
C TRP A 459 -7.85 9.03 4.76
N SER A 460 -8.80 8.73 5.65
CA SER A 460 -8.59 8.66 7.09
C SER A 460 -9.08 7.35 7.69
N PHE A 461 -8.58 6.98 8.86
CA PHE A 461 -9.05 5.82 9.62
C PHE A 461 -8.65 5.96 11.09
N LYS A 462 -9.26 5.18 11.97
CA LYS A 462 -8.92 5.06 13.39
C LYS A 462 -8.51 3.63 13.71
N THR A 463 -7.43 3.47 14.45
CA THR A 463 -7.00 2.17 14.96
C THR A 463 -7.85 1.73 16.15
N LYS A 464 -8.02 0.42 16.32
CA LYS A 464 -8.68 -0.19 17.49
C LYS A 464 -7.94 0.15 18.78
N ALA A 465 -8.66 0.04 19.90
CA ALA A 465 -8.05 0.02 21.22
C ALA A 465 -7.10 -1.19 21.37
N ALA A 466 -6.11 -1.04 22.26
CA ALA A 466 -5.16 -2.11 22.56
C ALA A 466 -5.89 -3.37 23.08
N PRO A 467 -5.50 -4.58 22.64
CA PRO A 467 -6.09 -5.82 23.12
C PRO A 467 -5.99 -5.97 24.65
N THR A 468 -7.05 -6.47 25.27
CA THR A 468 -7.07 -6.80 26.70
C THR A 468 -7.29 -8.29 26.91
N PHE A 469 -6.39 -8.94 27.63
CA PHE A 469 -6.44 -10.38 27.88
C PHE A 469 -6.87 -10.66 29.33
N ALA A 470 -7.85 -11.55 29.52
CA ALA A 470 -8.33 -11.97 30.83
C ALA A 470 -7.94 -13.43 31.14
N GLY A 471 -7.60 -13.74 32.39
CA GLY A 471 -7.53 -15.13 32.87
C GLY A 471 -6.18 -15.85 32.79
N GLY A 472 -5.07 -15.14 32.56
CA GLY A 472 -3.70 -15.67 32.71
C GLY A 472 -3.14 -16.46 31.52
N GLU A 473 -3.98 -16.87 30.56
CA GLU A 473 -3.54 -17.34 29.24
C GLU A 473 -3.82 -16.28 28.18
N TYR A 474 -2.78 -15.85 27.48
CA TYR A 474 -2.86 -14.81 26.46
C TYR A 474 -3.18 -15.47 25.11
N ASN A 475 -4.47 -15.67 24.85
CA ASN A 475 -4.96 -16.16 23.56
C ASN A 475 -5.11 -14.97 22.61
N VAL A 476 -4.18 -14.85 21.66
CA VAL A 476 -4.12 -13.77 20.68
C VAL A 476 -4.59 -14.29 19.33
N LYS A 477 -5.54 -13.60 18.70
CA LYS A 477 -6.02 -13.91 17.35
C LYS A 477 -5.38 -12.99 16.32
N ILE A 478 -4.85 -13.58 15.25
CA ILE A 478 -4.21 -12.89 14.13
C ILE A 478 -4.99 -13.22 12.84
N SER A 479 -5.46 -12.20 12.11
CA SER A 479 -6.27 -12.40 10.90
C SER A 479 -6.23 -11.22 9.94
N HIS A 480 -6.23 -11.51 8.64
CA HIS A 480 -6.46 -10.51 7.59
C HIS A 480 -7.95 -10.29 7.27
N THR A 481 -8.85 -11.11 7.82
CA THR A 481 -10.28 -11.11 7.41
C THR A 481 -11.26 -10.99 8.58
N ASP A 482 -10.88 -11.43 9.77
CA ASP A 482 -11.71 -11.26 10.96
C ASP A 482 -11.48 -9.89 11.59
N VAL A 483 -12.44 -9.00 11.41
CA VAL A 483 -12.47 -7.66 12.03
C VAL A 483 -12.44 -7.70 13.56
N ASN A 484 -12.67 -8.85 14.20
CA ASN A 484 -12.57 -9.02 15.66
C ASN A 484 -11.26 -9.63 16.12
N ALA A 485 -10.32 -9.94 15.22
CA ALA A 485 -8.98 -10.35 15.62
C ALA A 485 -8.27 -9.22 16.40
N ASP A 486 -7.22 -9.59 17.12
CA ASP A 486 -6.42 -8.67 17.92
C ASP A 486 -5.36 -7.97 17.05
N PHE A 487 -4.78 -8.69 16.09
CA PHE A 487 -3.71 -8.21 15.21
C PHE A 487 -3.94 -8.60 13.76
N TYR A 488 -3.41 -7.78 12.85
CA TYR A 488 -3.34 -8.10 11.42
C TYR A 488 -2.11 -8.94 11.09
N THR A 489 -1.03 -8.82 11.87
CA THR A 489 0.28 -9.42 11.62
C THR A 489 0.77 -10.27 12.80
N LEU A 490 1.63 -11.25 12.53
CA LEU A 490 2.28 -12.04 13.57
C LEU A 490 3.34 -11.22 14.32
N GLN A 491 4.12 -10.40 13.62
CA GLN A 491 5.14 -9.58 14.27
C GLN A 491 4.52 -8.55 15.23
N GLY A 492 3.39 -7.94 14.87
CA GLY A 492 2.66 -7.01 15.75
C GLY A 492 2.24 -7.69 17.07
N ALA A 493 1.75 -8.93 17.01
CA ALA A 493 1.41 -9.71 18.20
C ALA A 493 2.65 -10.05 19.05
N ILE A 494 3.77 -10.43 18.42
CA ILE A 494 5.05 -10.69 19.10
C ILE A 494 5.57 -9.44 19.82
N ASP A 495 5.52 -8.28 19.16
CA ASP A 495 6.02 -7.01 19.69
C ASP A 495 5.16 -6.48 20.84
N PHE A 496 3.84 -6.60 20.69
CA PHE A 496 2.91 -6.25 21.76
C PHE A 496 3.17 -7.09 22.99
N CYS A 497 3.26 -8.42 22.83
CA CYS A 497 3.49 -9.31 23.97
C CYS A 497 4.85 -9.08 24.64
N ALA A 498 5.90 -8.75 23.87
CA ALA A 498 7.21 -8.42 24.42
C ALA A 498 7.11 -7.31 25.48
N THR A 499 6.31 -6.29 25.19
CA THR A 499 6.29 -5.04 25.96
C THR A 499 5.14 -4.94 26.97
N HIS A 500 4.08 -5.73 26.79
CA HIS A 500 2.84 -5.62 27.58
C HIS A 500 2.47 -6.89 28.34
N VAL A 501 3.15 -8.01 28.09
CA VAL A 501 2.83 -9.31 28.71
C VAL A 501 4.02 -9.80 29.53
N ASP A 502 3.74 -10.46 30.65
CA ASP A 502 4.76 -11.10 31.47
C ASP A 502 5.57 -12.13 30.64
N LEU A 503 6.89 -12.10 30.79
CA LEU A 503 7.82 -12.93 30.03
C LEU A 503 7.53 -14.43 30.14
N ASP A 504 7.16 -14.88 31.33
CA ASP A 504 6.95 -16.29 31.65
C ASP A 504 5.49 -16.72 31.43
N ALA A 505 4.57 -15.77 31.23
CA ALA A 505 3.18 -16.10 30.96
C ALA A 505 3.02 -16.91 29.66
N ARG A 506 2.07 -17.86 29.66
CA ARG A 506 1.74 -18.65 28.47
C ARG A 506 1.02 -17.78 27.44
N LYS A 507 1.52 -17.79 26.21
CA LYS A 507 1.01 -17.02 25.07
C LYS A 507 0.65 -17.99 23.94
N VAL A 508 -0.55 -17.85 23.38
CA VAL A 508 -1.05 -18.68 22.28
C VAL A 508 -1.52 -17.78 21.16
N PHE A 509 -0.81 -17.79 20.04
CA PHE A 509 -1.11 -17.01 18.85
C PHE A 509 -1.83 -17.89 17.84
N GLN A 510 -3.14 -17.69 17.68
CA GLN A 510 -3.97 -18.39 16.71
C GLN A 510 -4.02 -17.56 15.42
N MET A 511 -3.51 -18.14 14.34
CA MET A 511 -3.52 -17.53 13.01
C MET A 511 -4.69 -18.09 12.19
N ASP A 512 -5.47 -17.20 11.59
CA ASP A 512 -6.47 -17.56 10.57
C ASP A 512 -5.78 -17.86 9.24
N ASN A 513 -6.47 -18.59 8.35
CA ASN A 513 -5.95 -18.93 7.02
C ASN A 513 -5.53 -17.68 6.24
N GLY A 514 -4.36 -17.75 5.61
CA GLY A 514 -3.83 -16.63 4.87
C GLY A 514 -2.33 -16.72 4.60
N ILE A 515 -1.87 -15.80 3.76
CA ILE A 515 -0.46 -15.56 3.50
C ILE A 515 -0.06 -14.31 4.28
N TYR A 516 0.84 -14.49 5.24
CA TYR A 516 1.39 -13.45 6.10
C TYR A 516 2.77 -13.07 5.56
N GLN A 517 2.83 -11.97 4.79
CA GLN A 517 4.08 -11.49 4.20
C GLN A 517 4.94 -10.70 5.20
N GLU A 518 5.70 -11.43 6.01
CA GLU A 518 6.40 -10.87 7.17
C GLU A 518 7.82 -11.41 7.34
N ILE A 519 8.74 -10.51 7.69
CA ILE A 519 10.01 -10.89 8.34
C ILE A 519 9.73 -10.90 9.84
N ILE A 520 10.07 -12.01 10.50
CA ILE A 520 9.78 -12.24 11.91
C ILE A 520 11.06 -12.19 12.75
N TYR A 521 10.98 -11.51 13.90
CA TYR A 521 11.99 -11.47 14.94
C TYR A 521 11.37 -11.75 16.31
N LEU A 522 11.68 -12.92 16.87
CA LEU A 522 11.28 -13.33 18.22
C LEU A 522 12.53 -13.43 19.08
N ARG A 523 12.67 -12.51 20.04
CA ARG A 523 13.85 -12.43 20.91
C ARG A 523 13.48 -12.29 22.38
N ASP A 524 14.19 -13.05 23.22
CA ASP A 524 14.16 -12.96 24.68
C ASP A 524 12.74 -13.11 25.28
N GLN A 525 11.85 -13.82 24.58
CA GLN A 525 10.48 -14.12 25.02
C GLN A 525 10.27 -15.62 25.15
N SER A 526 9.41 -16.05 26.07
CA SER A 526 9.23 -17.47 26.37
C SER A 526 7.76 -17.89 26.41
N ASN A 527 7.52 -19.20 26.38
CA ASN A 527 6.21 -19.85 26.52
C ASN A 527 5.19 -19.41 25.44
N ILE A 528 5.64 -19.32 24.18
CA ILE A 528 4.83 -18.92 23.03
C ILE A 528 4.45 -20.16 22.20
N THR A 529 3.17 -20.32 21.89
CA THR A 529 2.67 -21.26 20.88
C THR A 529 2.03 -20.50 19.72
N ILE A 530 2.57 -20.65 18.51
CA ILE A 530 2.03 -20.08 17.27
C ILE A 530 1.37 -21.22 16.49
N LYS A 531 0.08 -21.11 16.17
CA LYS A 531 -0.65 -22.20 15.53
C LYS A 531 -1.64 -21.75 14.47
N GLY A 532 -1.68 -22.52 13.38
CA GLY A 532 -2.73 -22.47 12.37
C GLY A 532 -3.93 -23.36 12.74
N ASN A 533 -4.68 -23.76 11.73
CA ASN A 533 -5.80 -24.68 11.92
C ASN A 533 -5.31 -26.12 12.13
N SER A 534 -5.96 -26.85 13.04
CA SER A 534 -5.55 -28.21 13.41
C SER A 534 -5.53 -29.15 12.20
N GLY A 535 -4.38 -29.80 11.98
CA GLY A 535 -4.20 -30.80 10.93
C GLY A 535 -3.94 -30.23 9.52
N ASP A 536 -4.04 -28.91 9.32
CA ASP A 536 -3.79 -28.27 8.04
C ASP A 536 -2.60 -27.31 8.13
N ASN A 537 -1.44 -27.79 7.66
CA ASN A 537 -0.20 -27.03 7.69
C ASN A 537 0.04 -26.19 6.43
N MET A 538 -0.90 -26.16 5.48
CA MET A 538 -0.81 -25.41 4.23
C MET A 538 -1.69 -24.15 4.23
N ALA A 539 -2.67 -24.07 5.13
CA ALA A 539 -3.63 -22.97 5.14
C ALA A 539 -3.09 -21.64 5.72
N VAL A 540 -2.04 -21.71 6.55
CA VAL A 540 -1.33 -20.54 7.10
C VAL A 540 0.11 -20.56 6.61
N SER A 541 0.50 -19.55 5.84
CA SER A 541 1.87 -19.38 5.34
C SER A 541 2.48 -18.09 5.86
N ILE A 542 3.52 -18.21 6.69
CA ILE A 542 4.37 -17.09 7.12
C ILE A 542 5.53 -17.05 6.15
N GLN A 543 5.54 -16.06 5.26
CA GLN A 543 6.47 -16.08 4.13
C GLN A 543 7.05 -14.72 3.81
N TYR A 544 8.25 -14.70 3.25
CA TYR A 544 8.83 -13.47 2.71
C TYR A 544 9.86 -13.78 1.65
N ASP A 545 10.05 -12.84 0.72
CA ASP A 545 11.14 -12.87 -0.25
C ASP A 545 12.35 -12.16 0.35
N ASN A 546 13.25 -12.94 0.95
CA ASN A 546 14.47 -12.43 1.58
C ASN A 546 15.69 -13.23 1.12
N ASP A 547 16.82 -12.56 0.93
CA ASP A 547 18.07 -13.23 0.62
C ASP A 547 19.26 -12.42 1.13
N ASN A 548 20.43 -13.04 1.04
CA ASN A 548 21.67 -12.42 1.47
C ASN A 548 22.09 -11.22 0.59
N SER A 549 21.58 -11.07 -0.62
CA SER A 549 21.90 -9.93 -1.49
C SER A 549 21.23 -8.65 -1.01
N TYR A 550 20.06 -8.73 -0.38
CA TYR A 550 19.39 -7.56 0.20
C TYR A 550 19.67 -7.41 1.69
N ASN A 551 19.61 -8.50 2.46
CA ASN A 551 19.78 -8.50 3.91
C ASN A 551 20.92 -9.43 4.32
N GLY A 552 22.15 -9.08 3.95
CA GLY A 552 23.33 -9.93 4.15
C GLY A 552 23.57 -10.41 5.59
N GLY A 553 24.07 -11.63 5.71
CA GLY A 553 24.46 -12.28 6.96
C GLY A 553 23.33 -13.03 7.67
N THR A 554 23.70 -13.78 8.72
CA THR A 554 22.77 -14.52 9.60
C THR A 554 22.40 -13.70 10.85
N GLY A 555 22.47 -12.36 10.77
CA GLY A 555 22.47 -11.44 11.92
C GLY A 555 21.42 -11.74 12.99
N LYS A 556 21.81 -11.69 14.27
CA LYS A 556 20.95 -11.91 15.44
C LYS A 556 20.34 -10.59 15.96
N GLY A 557 20.05 -9.68 15.04
CA GLY A 557 19.68 -8.28 15.33
C GLY A 557 20.84 -7.39 15.77
N THR A 558 20.53 -6.13 16.04
CA THR A 558 21.45 -5.06 16.44
C THR A 558 20.81 -4.17 17.50
N SER A 559 21.63 -3.55 18.35
CA SER A 559 21.17 -2.54 19.31
C SER A 559 20.87 -1.26 18.54
N PHE A 560 19.60 -1.05 18.20
CA PHE A 560 19.17 0.06 17.37
C PHE A 560 17.83 0.61 17.86
N ASP A 561 17.70 1.94 17.86
CA ASP A 561 16.44 2.60 18.17
C ASP A 561 15.53 2.52 16.95
N GLN A 562 14.36 1.88 17.09
CA GLN A 562 13.37 1.73 16.03
C GLN A 562 12.88 3.07 15.47
N PHE A 563 12.97 4.15 16.26
CA PHE A 563 12.58 5.50 15.86
C PHE A 563 13.77 6.39 15.47
N ALA A 564 14.93 5.78 15.20
CA ALA A 564 16.09 6.50 14.69
C ALA A 564 15.74 7.26 13.39
N PRO A 565 16.25 8.50 13.22
CA PRO A 565 15.97 9.29 12.02
C PRO A 565 16.64 8.67 10.78
N ILE A 566 16.05 8.93 9.61
CA ILE A 566 16.67 8.64 8.30
C ILE A 566 18.07 9.25 8.25
N GLY A 567 19.02 8.53 7.65
CA GLY A 567 20.42 8.93 7.64
C GLY A 567 21.22 8.42 8.84
N THR A 568 20.60 7.71 9.79
CA THR A 568 21.33 7.07 10.90
C THR A 568 22.17 5.89 10.38
N PRO A 569 23.45 5.76 10.75
CA PRO A 569 24.25 4.59 10.42
C PRO A 569 23.63 3.30 10.98
N VAL A 570 23.50 2.28 10.12
CA VAL A 570 22.87 1.00 10.48
C VAL A 570 23.73 -0.20 10.10
N THR A 571 23.53 -1.29 10.81
CA THR A 571 24.06 -2.63 10.47
C THR A 571 22.90 -3.56 10.07
N SER A 572 23.21 -4.66 9.38
CA SER A 572 22.21 -5.62 8.89
C SER A 572 21.57 -6.44 10.01
N GLY A 573 20.26 -6.69 9.89
CA GLY A 573 19.48 -7.62 10.70
C GLY A 573 19.43 -9.07 10.16
N GLY A 574 20.04 -9.38 9.01
CA GLY A 574 20.19 -10.74 8.48
C GLY A 574 19.09 -11.23 7.51
N ARG A 575 19.38 -12.30 6.76
CA ARG A 575 18.61 -12.77 5.58
C ARG A 575 17.47 -13.75 5.88
N SER A 576 17.33 -14.17 7.13
CA SER A 576 16.31 -15.14 7.51
C SER A 576 14.91 -14.52 7.46
N VAL A 577 13.90 -15.26 6.99
CA VAL A 577 12.50 -14.84 7.10
C VAL A 577 12.09 -14.79 8.57
N MET A 578 12.30 -15.88 9.32
CA MET A 578 12.00 -15.94 10.74
C MET A 578 13.24 -16.23 11.58
N THR A 579 13.54 -15.36 12.54
CA THR A 579 14.62 -15.56 13.52
C THR A 579 14.05 -15.68 14.93
N ILE A 580 14.37 -16.79 15.59
CA ILE A 580 14.05 -17.06 17.01
C ILE A 580 15.38 -17.06 17.76
N CYS A 581 15.61 -16.12 18.66
CA CYS A 581 16.93 -15.99 19.30
C CYS A 581 16.92 -15.44 20.72
N GLY A 582 18.12 -15.29 21.28
CA GLY A 582 18.31 -14.81 22.65
C GLY A 582 17.95 -15.88 23.68
N LYS A 583 17.45 -15.46 24.84
CA LYS A 583 17.04 -16.36 25.93
C LYS A 583 15.63 -16.95 25.74
N SER A 584 15.13 -16.97 24.51
CA SER A 584 13.78 -17.48 24.23
C SER A 584 13.72 -18.98 24.51
N GLU A 585 12.76 -19.43 25.32
CA GLU A 585 12.54 -20.84 25.62
C GLU A 585 11.06 -21.21 25.50
N HIS A 586 10.81 -22.49 25.26
CA HIS A 586 9.47 -23.05 25.06
C HIS A 586 8.70 -22.38 23.91
N ILE A 587 9.37 -22.21 22.77
CA ILE A 587 8.76 -21.67 21.54
C ILE A 587 8.20 -22.81 20.69
N ARG A 588 6.89 -22.82 20.45
CA ARG A 588 6.22 -23.89 19.74
C ARG A 588 5.46 -23.40 18.51
N PHE A 589 5.58 -24.12 17.41
CA PHE A 589 4.81 -23.90 16.18
C PHE A 589 3.97 -25.14 15.86
N GLU A 590 2.72 -24.95 15.43
CA GLU A 590 1.82 -26.03 15.06
C GLU A 590 1.04 -25.71 13.79
N ASN A 591 1.02 -26.63 12.82
CA ASN A 591 0.17 -26.52 11.61
C ASN A 591 0.37 -25.20 10.83
N VAL A 592 1.62 -24.82 10.58
CA VAL A 592 1.96 -23.64 9.77
C VAL A 592 3.05 -23.95 8.75
N THR A 593 3.05 -23.19 7.66
CA THR A 593 4.17 -23.11 6.72
C THR A 593 5.03 -21.88 7.04
N ILE A 594 6.35 -22.06 7.08
CA ILE A 594 7.34 -20.97 7.09
C ILE A 594 8.13 -21.07 5.79
N GLU A 595 8.04 -20.05 4.95
CA GLU A 595 8.60 -20.08 3.59
C GLU A 595 9.49 -18.87 3.29
N ASN A 596 10.67 -19.14 2.75
CA ASN A 596 11.42 -18.13 2.01
C ASN A 596 11.12 -18.23 0.52
N THR A 597 10.33 -17.30 0.00
CA THR A 597 9.83 -17.33 -1.39
C THR A 597 10.89 -16.96 -2.42
N ASN A 598 12.05 -16.47 -2.00
CA ASN A 598 13.19 -16.23 -2.90
C ASN A 598 13.68 -17.53 -3.57
N CYS A 599 13.30 -18.70 -3.01
CA CYS A 599 13.55 -20.01 -3.58
C CYS A 599 13.25 -20.12 -5.09
N ARG A 600 12.28 -19.34 -5.58
CA ARG A 600 11.90 -19.23 -7.00
C ARG A 600 13.02 -18.70 -7.91
N TYR A 601 14.01 -18.02 -7.35
CA TYR A 601 15.12 -17.37 -8.05
C TYR A 601 16.50 -17.97 -7.73
N ARG A 602 16.55 -19.09 -6.98
CA ARG A 602 17.79 -19.76 -6.54
C ARG A 602 18.68 -18.91 -5.60
N GLY A 603 18.11 -17.97 -4.84
CA GLY A 603 18.86 -17.23 -3.82
C GLY A 603 19.23 -18.07 -2.60
N PHE A 604 20.03 -17.47 -1.72
CA PHE A 604 20.54 -18.08 -0.49
C PHE A 604 20.04 -17.29 0.72
N GLY A 605 19.22 -17.94 1.55
CA GLY A 605 18.60 -17.35 2.73
C GLY A 605 17.64 -18.30 3.44
N GLU A 606 17.61 -18.22 4.76
CA GLU A 606 16.85 -19.13 5.62
C GLU A 606 15.36 -18.78 5.59
N ALA A 607 14.50 -19.80 5.54
CA ALA A 607 13.12 -19.65 5.99
C ALA A 607 13.10 -19.49 7.53
N LEU A 608 13.95 -20.25 8.22
CA LEU A 608 13.98 -20.28 9.67
C LEU A 608 15.41 -20.33 10.23
N TYR A 609 15.74 -19.37 11.08
CA TYR A 609 16.94 -19.35 11.90
C TYR A 609 16.57 -19.49 13.39
N ILE A 610 17.13 -20.51 14.05
CA ILE A 610 16.91 -20.78 15.47
C ILE A 610 18.22 -20.68 16.25
N ASP A 611 18.28 -19.77 17.21
CA ASP A 611 19.41 -19.54 18.10
C ASP A 611 18.92 -19.18 19.50
N ASN A 612 18.07 -20.06 20.04
CA ASN A 612 17.43 -19.91 21.32
C ASN A 612 17.72 -21.11 22.24
N GLU A 613 17.03 -21.21 23.38
CA GLU A 613 17.22 -22.33 24.33
C GLU A 613 16.43 -23.59 23.90
N SER A 614 15.14 -23.44 23.58
CA SER A 614 14.28 -24.56 23.17
C SER A 614 13.16 -24.18 22.19
N ALA A 615 13.00 -24.97 21.13
CA ALA A 615 11.95 -24.79 20.13
C ALA A 615 11.37 -26.12 19.62
N ALA A 616 10.06 -26.14 19.37
CA ALA A 616 9.33 -27.28 18.84
C ALA A 616 8.46 -26.90 17.63
N PHE A 617 8.46 -27.74 16.60
CA PHE A 617 7.67 -27.56 15.39
C PHE A 617 6.89 -28.85 15.14
N VAL A 618 5.56 -28.77 15.16
CA VAL A 618 4.67 -29.93 15.06
C VAL A 618 3.75 -29.78 13.85
N ASN A 619 3.85 -30.73 12.93
CA ASN A 619 3.13 -30.68 11.66
C ASN A 619 3.38 -29.35 10.91
N CYS A 620 4.63 -28.91 10.81
CA CYS A 620 4.99 -27.67 10.12
C CYS A 620 5.65 -27.95 8.76
N ARG A 621 5.60 -26.96 7.87
CA ARG A 621 6.34 -26.98 6.60
C ARG A 621 7.41 -25.89 6.62
N LEU A 622 8.65 -26.24 6.30
CA LEU A 622 9.75 -25.29 6.15
C LEU A 622 10.22 -25.34 4.70
N ILE A 623 10.00 -24.25 3.96
CA ILE A 623 10.19 -24.22 2.51
C ILE A 623 11.22 -23.15 2.15
N GLY A 624 12.21 -23.53 1.35
CA GLY A 624 13.22 -22.60 0.86
C GLY A 624 13.99 -23.20 -0.32
N TYR A 625 15.20 -22.69 -0.57
CA TYR A 625 16.10 -23.24 -1.58
C TYR A 625 17.46 -23.52 -0.97
N GLN A 626 18.40 -22.58 -1.03
CA GLN A 626 19.66 -22.71 -0.32
C GLN A 626 19.50 -22.20 1.11
N ASP A 627 20.08 -22.93 2.08
CA ASP A 627 20.11 -22.55 3.49
C ASP A 627 18.73 -22.52 4.18
N THR A 628 17.71 -23.28 3.73
CA THR A 628 16.32 -23.21 4.24
C THR A 628 16.19 -23.15 5.77
N LEU A 629 16.89 -24.01 6.50
CA LEU A 629 16.81 -24.16 7.95
C LEU A 629 18.20 -24.07 8.60
N LEU A 630 18.34 -23.12 9.52
CA LEU A 630 19.55 -22.91 10.33
C LEU A 630 19.27 -23.13 11.83
N PRO A 631 19.48 -24.34 12.38
CA PRO A 631 19.54 -24.52 13.83
C PRO A 631 20.92 -24.13 14.35
N GLY A 632 21.06 -22.89 14.82
CA GLY A 632 22.29 -22.33 15.37
C GLY A 632 22.57 -22.65 16.83
N GLY A 633 21.53 -22.93 17.64
CA GLY A 633 21.65 -23.17 19.08
C GLY A 633 20.51 -24.01 19.66
N GLY A 634 20.61 -24.32 20.96
CA GLY A 634 19.51 -24.90 21.74
C GLY A 634 19.09 -26.33 21.41
N TYR A 635 17.95 -26.71 21.99
CA TYR A 635 17.24 -27.97 21.81
C TYR A 635 16.05 -27.77 20.87
N ASN A 636 16.10 -28.40 19.71
CA ASN A 636 15.12 -28.23 18.64
C ASN A 636 14.46 -29.56 18.34
N TRP A 637 13.13 -29.56 18.24
CA TRP A 637 12.36 -30.75 17.88
C TRP A 637 11.41 -30.44 16.71
N PHE A 638 11.50 -31.24 15.65
CA PHE A 638 10.63 -31.19 14.50
C PHE A 638 9.88 -32.53 14.45
N TYR A 639 8.56 -32.49 14.55
CA TYR A 639 7.72 -33.69 14.55
C TYR A 639 6.68 -33.62 13.43
N GLN A 640 6.65 -34.66 12.59
CA GLN A 640 5.76 -34.72 11.42
C GLN A 640 5.90 -33.50 10.49
N CYS A 641 7.11 -32.94 10.39
CA CYS A 641 7.38 -31.78 9.56
C CYS A 641 7.78 -32.17 8.13
N TYR A 642 7.53 -31.27 7.20
CA TYR A 642 8.03 -31.33 5.83
C TYR A 642 9.06 -30.21 5.63
N ILE A 643 10.29 -30.57 5.29
CA ILE A 643 11.39 -29.62 5.08
C ILE A 643 11.85 -29.73 3.63
N GLU A 644 11.79 -28.62 2.90
CA GLU A 644 12.09 -28.56 1.47
C GLU A 644 13.24 -27.59 1.17
N GLY A 645 14.17 -28.02 0.33
CA GLY A 645 15.18 -27.13 -0.22
C GLY A 645 16.14 -27.80 -1.20
N ALA A 646 17.13 -27.03 -1.64
CA ALA A 646 18.19 -27.46 -2.54
C ALA A 646 19.54 -27.46 -1.82
N THR A 647 20.42 -26.48 -2.04
CA THR A 647 21.80 -26.51 -1.56
C THR A 647 21.89 -26.31 -0.05
N ASP A 648 22.51 -27.25 0.68
CA ASP A 648 22.78 -27.17 2.11
C ASP A 648 21.56 -26.71 2.93
N PHE A 649 20.35 -27.16 2.54
CA PHE A 649 19.12 -26.58 3.05
C PHE A 649 18.88 -26.82 4.55
N ILE A 650 19.67 -27.70 5.18
CA ILE A 650 19.82 -27.78 6.64
C ILE A 650 21.29 -27.60 7.00
N TRP A 651 21.62 -26.58 7.78
CA TRP A 651 22.99 -26.32 8.20
C TRP A 651 23.05 -25.62 9.55
N GLY A 652 24.15 -25.75 10.30
CA GLY A 652 24.27 -25.12 11.62
C GLY A 652 24.79 -26.03 12.72
N SER A 653 24.66 -25.56 13.96
CA SER A 653 25.42 -26.01 15.14
C SER A 653 24.55 -26.30 16.38
N GLY A 654 23.24 -26.51 16.23
CA GLY A 654 22.31 -26.78 17.33
C GLY A 654 22.79 -27.88 18.30
N LYS A 655 22.39 -27.79 19.58
CA LYS A 655 22.87 -28.68 20.64
C LYS A 655 22.27 -30.08 20.50
N VAL A 656 20.95 -30.13 20.33
CA VAL A 656 20.18 -31.29 19.88
C VAL A 656 19.20 -30.79 18.83
N VAL A 657 19.21 -31.40 17.65
CA VAL A 657 18.25 -31.11 16.58
C VAL A 657 17.60 -32.42 16.19
N LEU A 658 16.45 -32.72 16.80
CA LEU A 658 15.71 -33.95 16.58
C LEU A 658 14.63 -33.74 15.51
N PHE A 659 14.73 -34.48 14.42
CA PHE A 659 13.66 -34.67 13.45
C PHE A 659 13.01 -36.02 13.70
N GLU A 660 11.71 -36.06 13.88
CA GLU A 660 10.94 -37.25 14.21
C GLU A 660 9.74 -37.36 13.26
N ASP A 661 9.66 -38.48 12.53
CA ASP A 661 8.60 -38.72 11.54
C ASP A 661 8.49 -37.62 10.45
N CYS A 662 9.60 -36.95 10.15
CA CYS A 662 9.68 -35.86 9.17
C CYS A 662 9.96 -36.37 7.74
N GLU A 663 9.60 -35.54 6.76
CA GLU A 663 10.07 -35.68 5.38
C GLU A 663 11.03 -34.54 5.02
N LEU A 664 12.19 -34.91 4.50
CA LEU A 664 13.23 -34.01 4.01
C LEU A 664 13.30 -34.18 2.49
N HIS A 665 12.79 -33.19 1.78
CA HIS A 665 12.55 -33.26 0.34
C HIS A 665 13.50 -32.34 -0.43
N ALA A 666 14.25 -32.91 -1.37
CA ALA A 666 15.00 -32.15 -2.36
C ALA A 666 14.21 -32.10 -3.69
N PRO A 667 13.40 -31.06 -3.96
CA PRO A 667 12.50 -31.03 -5.11
C PRO A 667 13.26 -30.94 -6.43
N THR A 668 14.43 -30.32 -6.38
CA THR A 668 15.42 -30.30 -7.46
C THR A 668 16.71 -30.92 -6.97
N GLY A 669 17.50 -31.45 -7.89
CA GLY A 669 18.81 -32.01 -7.56
C GLY A 669 19.71 -30.98 -6.87
N THR A 670 20.40 -31.38 -5.81
CA THR A 670 21.22 -30.49 -4.98
C THR A 670 22.65 -30.97 -4.81
N ARG A 671 23.56 -30.02 -4.54
CA ARG A 671 24.93 -30.28 -4.07
C ARG A 671 24.95 -31.06 -2.76
N ALA A 672 24.03 -30.79 -1.84
CA ALA A 672 23.81 -31.54 -0.59
C ALA A 672 22.49 -31.13 0.09
N VAL A 673 21.86 -32.05 0.82
CA VAL A 673 20.72 -31.76 1.71
C VAL A 673 21.18 -31.03 2.96
N MET A 674 22.29 -31.48 3.56
CA MET A 674 22.75 -30.96 4.84
C MET A 674 24.25 -30.71 4.92
N GLN A 675 24.61 -29.72 5.72
CA GLN A 675 25.97 -29.43 6.16
C GLN A 675 26.00 -29.32 7.69
N ALA A 676 26.29 -30.43 8.36
CA ALA A 676 26.32 -30.50 9.81
C ALA A 676 27.58 -29.78 10.34
N ARG A 677 27.42 -28.57 10.89
CA ARG A 677 28.51 -27.78 11.48
C ARG A 677 28.46 -27.92 13.01
N VAL A 678 28.39 -29.15 13.50
CA VAL A 678 28.07 -29.42 14.90
C VAL A 678 29.23 -28.96 15.80
N THR A 679 28.94 -28.25 16.88
CA THR A 679 29.96 -27.91 17.87
C THR A 679 30.40 -29.15 18.64
N GLU A 680 31.69 -29.31 18.90
CA GLU A 680 32.19 -30.44 19.69
C GLU A 680 31.47 -30.54 21.05
N GLY A 681 30.97 -31.73 21.39
CA GLY A 681 30.22 -32.01 22.62
C GLY A 681 28.70 -32.00 22.45
N ASN A 682 28.19 -31.33 21.41
CA ASN A 682 26.77 -31.37 21.06
C ASN A 682 26.42 -32.74 20.47
N LEU A 683 25.20 -33.24 20.76
CA LEU A 683 24.67 -34.44 20.11
C LEU A 683 24.42 -34.17 18.62
N GLY A 684 24.12 -32.92 18.27
CA GLY A 684 23.90 -32.48 16.90
C GLY A 684 22.57 -32.98 16.36
N TYR A 685 22.59 -33.48 15.13
CA TYR A 685 21.38 -33.84 14.40
C TYR A 685 21.00 -35.30 14.63
N VAL A 686 19.74 -35.53 14.97
CA VAL A 686 19.15 -36.87 15.10
C VAL A 686 17.93 -36.92 14.20
N PHE A 687 17.89 -37.89 13.30
CA PHE A 687 16.75 -38.17 12.43
C PHE A 687 16.17 -39.52 12.86
N ASP A 688 14.93 -39.52 13.33
CA ASP A 688 14.21 -40.70 13.77
C ASP A 688 12.96 -40.90 12.90
N ARG A 689 12.87 -42.05 12.23
CA ARG A 689 11.80 -42.41 11.28
C ARG A 689 11.56 -41.37 10.18
N CYS A 690 12.60 -40.65 9.79
CA CYS A 690 12.51 -39.63 8.75
C CYS A 690 12.60 -40.25 7.34
N ARG A 691 11.99 -39.59 6.36
CA ARG A 691 12.13 -39.91 4.93
C ARG A 691 12.99 -38.85 4.24
N PHE A 692 13.97 -39.28 3.46
CA PHE A 692 14.79 -38.42 2.61
C PHE A 692 14.42 -38.67 1.16
N THR A 693 13.71 -37.73 0.54
CA THR A 693 13.10 -37.88 -0.79
C THR A 693 13.70 -36.89 -1.79
N VAL A 694 13.66 -37.24 -3.08
CA VAL A 694 14.19 -36.41 -4.17
C VAL A 694 13.15 -36.30 -5.27
N GLY A 695 13.03 -35.13 -5.90
CA GLY A 695 12.19 -34.93 -7.06
C GLY A 695 12.52 -35.90 -8.21
N ALA A 696 11.50 -36.39 -8.90
CA ALA A 696 11.66 -37.39 -9.94
C ALA A 696 12.65 -36.95 -11.03
N GLY A 697 13.61 -37.81 -11.37
CA GLY A 697 14.61 -37.55 -12.40
C GLY A 697 15.80 -36.68 -11.95
N TYR A 698 15.82 -36.22 -10.71
CA TYR A 698 16.94 -35.44 -10.17
C TYR A 698 17.98 -36.30 -9.43
N GLN A 699 19.18 -35.76 -9.35
CA GLN A 699 20.32 -36.32 -8.62
C GLN A 699 20.60 -35.44 -7.40
N SER A 700 20.83 -36.05 -6.24
CA SER A 700 21.08 -35.31 -5.01
C SER A 700 22.15 -35.99 -4.18
N THR A 701 22.98 -35.20 -3.52
CA THR A 701 23.85 -35.66 -2.43
C THR A 701 23.14 -35.43 -1.10
N LEU A 702 23.36 -36.29 -0.11
CA LEU A 702 22.79 -36.08 1.22
C LEU A 702 23.65 -35.14 2.06
N ILE A 703 24.93 -35.45 2.24
CA ILE A 703 25.80 -34.76 3.20
C ILE A 703 26.94 -34.02 2.48
N TYR A 704 27.08 -32.73 2.77
CA TYR A 704 28.33 -32.01 2.56
C TYR A 704 29.15 -32.05 3.85
N GLN A 705 30.27 -32.77 3.81
CA GLN A 705 31.13 -33.00 4.97
C GLN A 705 31.71 -31.69 5.54
N TYR A 706 31.58 -31.47 6.85
CA TYR A 706 32.17 -30.36 7.59
C TYR A 706 32.57 -30.81 9.00
N GLU A 707 33.85 -30.67 9.36
CA GLU A 707 34.36 -31.19 10.64
C GLU A 707 33.91 -30.32 11.84
N PRO A 708 33.37 -30.91 12.93
CA PRO A 708 32.97 -32.32 13.10
C PRO A 708 31.52 -32.60 12.63
N ASP A 709 31.33 -33.75 12.00
CA ASP A 709 30.04 -34.27 11.56
C ASP A 709 29.42 -35.13 12.70
N ASN A 710 28.42 -34.64 13.43
CA ASN A 710 27.66 -35.45 14.39
C ASN A 710 26.21 -35.63 13.92
N LEU A 711 25.97 -36.78 13.27
CA LEU A 711 24.70 -37.11 12.62
C LEU A 711 24.23 -38.49 13.13
N THR A 712 22.95 -38.63 13.45
CA THR A 712 22.35 -39.92 13.84
C THR A 712 21.15 -40.19 12.95
N PHE A 713 21.11 -41.33 12.26
CA PHE A 713 19.95 -41.77 11.49
C PHE A 713 19.35 -43.03 12.10
N LEU A 714 18.09 -42.97 12.51
CA LEU A 714 17.39 -44.03 13.23
C LEU A 714 16.14 -44.39 12.43
N LYS A 715 16.09 -45.60 11.90
CA LYS A 715 14.93 -46.14 11.18
C LYS A 715 14.47 -45.24 10.01
N CYS A 716 15.40 -44.51 9.40
CA CYS A 716 15.11 -43.61 8.28
C CYS A 716 14.98 -44.37 6.96
N THR A 717 14.20 -43.81 6.04
CA THR A 717 14.10 -44.28 4.65
C THR A 717 14.72 -43.26 3.71
N PHE A 718 15.56 -43.71 2.78
CA PHE A 718 16.27 -42.86 1.83
C PHE A 718 15.90 -43.18 0.38
N ALA A 719 15.74 -42.15 -0.45
CA ALA A 719 15.72 -42.33 -1.89
C ALA A 719 16.97 -43.08 -2.38
N ASP A 720 16.78 -43.99 -3.34
CA ASP A 720 17.84 -44.90 -3.82
C ASP A 720 19.11 -44.15 -4.26
N ILE A 721 18.94 -42.91 -4.74
CA ILE A 721 20.05 -42.10 -5.23
C ILE A 721 21.05 -41.70 -4.15
N TYR A 722 20.61 -41.58 -2.90
CA TYR A 722 21.49 -41.20 -1.80
C TYR A 722 22.49 -42.30 -1.45
N ALA A 723 22.27 -43.56 -1.85
CA ALA A 723 23.22 -44.63 -1.56
C ALA A 723 24.62 -44.33 -2.12
N GLN A 724 24.68 -43.96 -3.41
CA GLN A 724 25.95 -43.65 -4.09
C GLN A 724 26.41 -42.20 -3.89
N SER A 725 25.57 -41.35 -3.29
CA SER A 725 25.82 -39.93 -3.04
C SER A 725 25.49 -39.57 -1.59
N PHE A 726 25.86 -40.45 -0.66
CA PHE A 726 25.60 -40.25 0.76
C PHE A 726 26.43 -39.07 1.30
N VAL A 727 27.69 -38.98 0.88
CA VAL A 727 28.57 -37.84 1.17
C VAL A 727 29.17 -37.33 -0.14
N GLU A 728 29.28 -36.01 -0.28
CA GLU A 728 29.85 -35.38 -1.48
C GLU A 728 31.22 -35.99 -1.82
N LYS A 729 31.35 -36.52 -3.05
CA LYS A 729 32.59 -37.15 -3.57
C LYS A 729 33.11 -38.31 -2.71
N ASN A 730 32.23 -38.95 -1.93
CA ASN A 730 32.60 -40.04 -1.02
C ASN A 730 33.73 -39.66 -0.03
N LYS A 731 33.76 -38.41 0.40
CA LYS A 731 34.68 -37.97 1.45
C LYS A 731 34.37 -38.72 2.77
N PRO A 732 35.38 -39.22 3.49
CA PRO A 732 35.19 -39.76 4.83
C PRO A 732 34.61 -38.71 5.78
N LEU A 733 33.69 -39.10 6.66
CA LEU A 733 33.13 -38.24 7.70
C LEU A 733 34.12 -38.07 8.86
N VAL A 734 34.00 -36.98 9.63
CA VAL A 734 34.91 -36.69 10.75
C VAL A 734 34.13 -36.57 12.06
N PRO A 735 34.50 -37.31 13.13
CA PRO A 735 35.64 -38.23 13.24
C PRO A 735 35.47 -39.48 12.37
N ASN A 736 36.60 -39.96 11.82
CA ASN A 736 36.66 -41.19 11.05
C ASN A 736 36.52 -42.46 11.90
N GLN A 737 36.50 -42.33 13.23
CA GLN A 737 36.22 -43.37 14.21
C GLN A 737 35.04 -42.91 15.07
N PRO A 738 33.80 -43.12 14.59
CA PRO A 738 32.60 -42.71 15.31
C PRO A 738 32.42 -43.51 16.61
N THR A 739 31.74 -42.89 17.58
CA THR A 739 31.27 -43.51 18.82
C THR A 739 29.77 -43.31 18.93
N VAL A 740 29.14 -43.87 19.98
CA VAL A 740 27.72 -43.62 20.25
C VAL A 740 27.39 -42.14 20.49
N THR A 741 28.40 -41.31 20.81
CA THR A 741 28.23 -39.88 21.13
C THR A 741 28.85 -38.92 20.12
N LYS A 742 29.73 -39.39 19.23
CA LYS A 742 30.47 -38.57 18.25
C LYS A 742 30.46 -39.23 16.86
N GLY A 743 30.40 -38.42 15.80
CA GLY A 743 30.47 -38.92 14.42
C GLY A 743 29.10 -39.28 13.85
N CYS A 744 29.11 -40.01 12.72
CA CYS A 744 27.90 -40.47 12.07
C CYS A 744 27.47 -41.85 12.58
N LYS A 745 26.19 -42.02 12.91
CA LYS A 745 25.60 -43.25 13.45
C LYS A 745 24.36 -43.63 12.64
N MET A 746 24.15 -44.93 12.43
CA MET A 746 22.96 -45.46 11.77
C MET A 746 22.37 -46.65 12.55
N TYR A 747 21.05 -46.76 12.56
CA TYR A 747 20.31 -47.90 13.10
C TYR A 747 19.09 -48.20 12.22
N GLY A 748 18.95 -49.42 11.72
CA GLY A 748 17.73 -49.90 11.05
C GLY A 748 17.25 -49.08 9.84
N CYS A 749 18.16 -48.43 9.11
CA CYS A 749 17.81 -47.57 7.98
C CYS A 749 17.65 -48.36 6.66
N THR A 750 16.70 -47.97 5.83
CA THR A 750 16.42 -48.62 4.53
C THR A 750 16.45 -47.62 3.37
N ASN A 751 16.59 -48.11 2.14
CA ASN A 751 16.20 -47.31 0.97
C ASN A 751 14.70 -47.50 0.66
N GLU A 752 14.19 -46.76 -0.33
CA GLU A 752 12.81 -46.88 -0.83
C GLU A 752 12.46 -48.28 -1.34
N SER A 753 13.46 -49.03 -1.82
CA SER A 753 13.32 -50.44 -2.23
C SER A 753 13.30 -51.44 -1.06
N GLY A 754 13.48 -50.98 0.19
CA GLY A 754 13.47 -51.80 1.40
C GLY A 754 14.78 -52.53 1.73
N ALA A 755 15.86 -52.27 0.99
CA ALA A 755 17.19 -52.78 1.29
C ALA A 755 17.85 -51.99 2.43
N GLU A 756 18.68 -52.66 3.24
CA GLU A 756 19.44 -52.03 4.32
C GLU A 756 20.42 -50.98 3.76
N PHE A 757 20.16 -49.72 4.10
CA PHE A 757 20.85 -48.58 3.48
C PHE A 757 22.34 -48.56 3.81
N TYR A 758 22.72 -48.96 5.04
CA TYR A 758 24.11 -49.04 5.48
C TYR A 758 24.99 -49.85 4.51
N ASN A 759 24.46 -50.95 4.00
CA ASN A 759 25.16 -51.84 3.07
C ASN A 759 25.33 -51.26 1.65
N LEU A 760 24.56 -50.22 1.31
CA LEU A 760 24.59 -49.56 0.00
C LEU A 760 25.59 -48.40 -0.06
N ILE A 761 26.04 -47.89 1.10
CA ILE A 761 27.00 -46.79 1.20
C ILE A 761 28.39 -47.25 0.73
N PRO A 762 29.11 -46.45 -0.09
CA PRO A 762 30.49 -46.75 -0.48
C PRO A 762 31.41 -47.00 0.70
N GLU A 763 32.26 -48.03 0.60
CA GLU A 763 33.12 -48.50 1.69
C GLU A 763 33.97 -47.40 2.35
N ALA A 764 34.51 -46.48 1.55
CA ALA A 764 35.33 -45.37 2.02
C ALA A 764 34.59 -44.44 3.01
N VAL A 765 33.27 -44.32 2.86
CA VAL A 765 32.40 -43.54 3.75
C VAL A 765 31.82 -44.42 4.83
N ARG A 766 31.38 -45.64 4.49
CA ARG A 766 30.79 -46.61 5.42
C ARG A 766 31.72 -46.93 6.59
N ALA A 767 33.02 -47.02 6.36
CA ALA A 767 34.02 -47.23 7.42
C ALA A 767 34.09 -46.08 8.46
N THR A 768 33.47 -44.93 8.18
CA THR A 768 33.35 -43.77 9.08
C THR A 768 31.96 -43.60 9.68
N VAL A 769 31.08 -44.60 9.52
CA VAL A 769 29.72 -44.64 10.08
C VAL A 769 29.61 -45.79 11.07
N LEU A 770 29.17 -45.50 12.29
CA LEU A 770 28.88 -46.51 13.30
C LEU A 770 27.49 -47.11 13.06
N GLU A 771 27.44 -48.40 12.78
CA GLU A 771 26.20 -49.17 12.88
C GLU A 771 25.92 -49.49 14.35
N LEU A 772 24.82 -48.96 14.88
CA LEU A 772 24.45 -49.13 16.29
C LEU A 772 23.91 -50.53 16.55
N THR A 773 24.26 -51.11 17.70
CA THR A 773 23.59 -52.32 18.19
C THR A 773 22.23 -51.98 18.81
N ASP A 774 21.35 -52.97 18.96
CA ASP A 774 20.07 -52.80 19.68
C ASP A 774 20.28 -52.23 21.09
N GLU A 775 21.28 -52.72 21.83
CA GLU A 775 21.61 -52.23 23.18
C GLU A 775 22.03 -50.75 23.16
N GLN A 776 22.85 -50.34 22.19
CA GLN A 776 23.27 -48.95 22.03
C GLN A 776 22.09 -48.06 21.62
N PHE A 777 21.25 -48.51 20.69
CA PHE A 777 20.05 -47.81 20.30
C PHE A 777 19.12 -47.60 21.51
N GLU A 778 18.75 -48.68 22.20
CA GLU A 778 17.85 -48.60 23.35
C GLU A 778 18.42 -47.74 24.47
N GLN A 779 19.72 -47.83 24.75
CA GLN A 779 20.34 -47.06 25.82
C GLN A 779 20.37 -45.55 25.54
N TYR A 780 20.70 -45.13 24.32
CA TYR A 780 20.99 -43.71 24.02
C TYR A 780 19.92 -43.01 23.19
N PHE A 781 19.15 -43.75 22.39
CA PHE A 781 18.28 -43.19 21.35
C PHE A 781 16.85 -43.79 21.34
N GLY A 782 16.54 -44.77 22.19
CA GLY A 782 15.28 -45.52 22.16
C GLY A 782 14.00 -44.72 22.43
N SER A 783 14.11 -43.43 22.80
CA SER A 783 12.96 -42.55 22.99
C SER A 783 13.36 -41.09 22.80
N ARG A 784 12.39 -40.26 22.42
CA ARG A 784 12.53 -38.80 22.36
C ARG A 784 13.05 -38.22 23.68
N GLU A 785 12.48 -38.63 24.81
CA GLU A 785 12.91 -38.13 26.13
C GLU A 785 14.40 -38.38 26.38
N LYS A 786 14.93 -39.57 26.03
CA LYS A 786 16.37 -39.86 26.13
C LYS A 786 17.22 -38.94 25.25
N ILE A 787 16.79 -38.71 24.01
CA ILE A 787 17.51 -37.84 23.06
C ILE A 787 17.49 -36.40 23.57
N MET A 788 16.33 -35.90 23.98
CA MET A 788 16.15 -34.53 24.43
C MET A 788 16.74 -34.26 25.81
N SER A 789 16.98 -35.30 26.63
CA SER A 789 17.69 -35.22 27.93
C SER A 789 19.21 -35.08 27.79
N TRP A 790 19.74 -35.03 26.55
CA TRP A 790 21.18 -34.92 26.31
C TRP A 790 21.79 -33.73 27.04
N ASP A 791 23.00 -33.93 27.56
CA ASP A 791 23.75 -32.94 28.35
C ASP A 791 22.94 -32.41 29.56
N SER A 792 22.23 -33.33 30.23
CA SER A 792 21.44 -33.07 31.45
C SER A 792 20.31 -32.04 31.26
N ASN A 793 19.72 -31.96 30.08
CA ASN A 793 18.55 -31.13 29.85
C ASN A 793 17.38 -31.60 30.73
N THR A 794 16.91 -30.73 31.62
CA THR A 794 15.82 -31.03 32.55
C THR A 794 14.44 -30.88 31.92
N ASP A 795 14.35 -30.22 30.75
CA ASP A 795 13.07 -29.86 30.12
C ASP A 795 12.69 -30.83 28.99
N ALA A 796 13.30 -32.02 28.96
CA ALA A 796 13.02 -33.05 27.94
C ALA A 796 11.53 -33.41 27.84
N SER A 797 10.77 -33.33 28.94
CA SER A 797 9.33 -33.61 28.98
C SER A 797 8.46 -32.54 28.30
N TRP A 798 9.00 -31.34 28.04
CA TRP A 798 8.27 -30.29 27.30
C TRP A 798 8.08 -30.68 25.82
N PHE A 799 9.00 -31.47 25.26
CA PHE A 799 8.95 -31.96 23.89
C PHE A 799 7.96 -33.12 23.73
N GLN A 800 6.68 -32.82 23.82
CA GLN A 800 5.59 -33.78 23.69
C GLN A 800 4.65 -33.45 22.52
N GLU A 801 3.97 -34.49 22.02
CA GLU A 801 3.07 -34.41 20.86
C GLU A 801 1.93 -33.41 21.07
#